data_AF-A0A368TM35-F1
#
_entry.id   AF-A0A368TM35-F1
#
_cell.length_a   1.000
_cell.length_b   1.000
_cell.length_c   1.000
_cell.angle_alpha   90.00
_cell.angle_beta   90.00
_cell.angle_gamma   90.00
#
_symmetry.space_group_name_H-M   'P 1'
#
loop_
_entity.id
_entity.type
_entity.pdbx_description
1 polymer ?
#
loop_
_entity_poly.entity_id
_entity_poly.type
_entity_poly.pdbx_seq_one_letter_code
_entity_poly.pdbx_strand_id
1 'polypeptide(L)'
;MTGTVAEKIINGHIVDGKKASGEEVALKIDQTLTQDATGTMAYLQFEAIGIPRVRTELSVSYVDHNTLQTDFKNPDDHRYLQSIAKRYGLEFSRPGNGICHQLHLERFACPGKTLIGSDSHTPTAGGIGAFAIGAGGLDVAVAMAGMPYRIKYPKIVGIKLTGKLPDWVSAKDVILEVLRRIDVKGGVGKVLEYFGPGIKTLSVPERATITNMGTETGATTSVFPSDQETKAFMEAQERGEQWIPLEADADAEYDELIELNLSEVEPLAALPHSPGKVKPVSEIAGMDVQQVAIGSCTNSSLRDLKIAANVLNGHTTADSLHLTINPGSRQVVEHLIESGEMRYLIAAGARILENACGPCIGMGAAPSSQAISIRTFNRNFEGRSGTKDAQIFLVSPEVAAATAIKGVLTDPRDLGDYPTIEMPLRFIINDNMFIRPLPPDESAGVAIIRGPNIKPLPDFTPLPDTLEGEVLLKVEDNITTDHIMPAGARILPLRSNIPEISKYVFEAIDPEFPTRALECGGGFIIGGENYGQGSSREHAALAPKYLGVKAVIVKSFARIHLANLINFGIVPLTFKDPADYDSIDIGDKLEVVIGDLRDDVRLKNQTKDTVIELTHSLSQLDAEILKTGGKLPWVKERVGK
;
A
#
# COMPACT_ATOMS: atom_id res chain seq x y z
N MET A 1 10.22 -13.84 25.11
CA MET A 1 11.16 -13.90 23.98
C MET A 1 12.07 -12.71 24.10
N THR A 2 13.38 -12.89 23.90
CA THR A 2 14.36 -11.82 23.96
C THR A 2 14.51 -11.14 22.59
N GLY A 3 14.86 -9.86 22.55
CA GLY A 3 15.18 -9.11 21.32
C GLY A 3 14.49 -7.75 21.21
N THR A 4 14.55 -7.19 20.01
CA THR A 4 13.85 -5.95 19.68
C THR A 4 12.32 -6.13 19.70
N VAL A 5 11.53 -5.05 19.65
CA VAL A 5 10.05 -5.15 19.54
C VAL A 5 9.65 -5.95 18.30
N ALA A 6 10.23 -5.63 17.15
CA ALA A 6 9.98 -6.32 15.89
C ALA A 6 10.32 -7.81 16.00
N GLU A 7 11.48 -8.16 16.55
CA GLU A 7 11.88 -9.56 16.73
C GLU A 7 10.93 -10.32 17.65
N LYS A 8 10.49 -9.72 18.75
CA LYS A 8 9.51 -10.35 19.67
C LYS A 8 8.21 -10.70 18.96
N ILE A 9 7.72 -9.80 18.10
CA ILE A 9 6.50 -10.06 17.32
C ILE A 9 6.79 -11.12 16.25
N ILE A 10 7.78 -10.90 15.38
CA ILE A 10 8.11 -11.83 14.27
C ILE A 10 8.34 -13.23 14.83
N ASN A 11 9.22 -13.39 15.82
CA ASN A 11 9.60 -14.68 16.37
C ASN A 11 8.45 -15.41 17.07
N GLY A 12 7.46 -14.67 17.57
CA GLY A 12 6.22 -15.23 18.14
C GLY A 12 5.23 -15.75 17.11
N HIS A 13 5.37 -15.35 15.84
CA HIS A 13 4.44 -15.69 14.76
C HIS A 13 5.05 -16.60 13.69
N ILE A 14 6.35 -16.90 13.75
CA ILE A 14 6.99 -17.86 12.83
C ILE A 14 6.40 -19.25 13.02
N VAL A 15 5.89 -19.83 11.94
CA VAL A 15 5.41 -21.21 11.87
C VAL A 15 6.30 -22.12 11.03
N ASP A 16 7.17 -21.55 10.19
CA ASP A 16 8.14 -22.27 9.35
C ASP A 16 9.30 -21.35 8.93
N GLY A 17 10.45 -21.92 8.56
CA GLY A 17 11.63 -21.21 8.08
C GLY A 17 12.69 -20.90 9.13
N LYS A 18 13.75 -20.17 8.72
CA LYS A 18 14.95 -19.94 9.52
C LYS A 18 15.07 -18.48 9.97
N LYS A 19 15.31 -18.27 11.26
CA LYS A 19 15.49 -16.95 11.90
C LYS A 19 16.89 -16.38 11.62
N ALA A 20 17.20 -16.08 10.37
CA ALA A 20 18.45 -15.42 10.01
C ALA A 20 18.21 -14.44 8.86
N SER A 21 18.85 -13.27 8.94
CA SER A 21 18.66 -12.19 7.98
C SER A 21 18.77 -12.66 6.54
N GLY A 22 17.76 -12.34 5.72
CA GLY A 22 17.69 -12.71 4.30
C GLY A 22 17.14 -14.12 4.01
N GLU A 23 17.10 -15.01 5.00
CA GLU A 23 16.42 -16.31 4.90
C GLU A 23 14.91 -16.11 4.94
N GLU A 24 14.15 -17.05 4.37
CA GLU A 24 12.70 -16.98 4.39
C GLU A 24 12.10 -17.51 5.71
N VAL A 25 11.07 -16.82 6.20
CA VAL A 25 10.20 -17.26 7.29
C VAL A 25 8.74 -17.13 6.90
N ALA A 26 7.93 -18.08 7.36
CA ALA A 26 6.48 -18.05 7.19
C ALA A 26 5.82 -17.63 8.50
N LEU A 27 5.01 -16.57 8.46
CA LEU A 27 4.35 -15.97 9.61
C LEU A 27 2.87 -16.34 9.63
N LYS A 28 2.37 -16.76 10.79
CA LYS A 28 0.93 -16.73 11.06
C LYS A 28 0.48 -15.27 11.03
N ILE A 29 -0.65 -15.01 10.36
CA ILE A 29 -1.28 -13.70 10.29
C ILE A 29 -2.51 -13.68 11.20
N ASP A 30 -2.59 -12.72 12.11
CA ASP A 30 -3.74 -12.56 13.00
C ASP A 30 -4.85 -11.74 12.36
N GLN A 31 -4.47 -10.63 11.72
CA GLN A 31 -5.41 -9.67 11.15
C GLN A 31 -5.17 -9.46 9.66
N THR A 32 -6.25 -9.20 8.92
CA THR A 32 -6.16 -8.77 7.53
C THR A 32 -7.04 -7.56 7.26
N LEU A 33 -6.61 -6.68 6.35
CA LEU A 33 -7.47 -5.63 5.82
C LEU A 33 -7.48 -5.59 4.29
N THR A 34 -8.59 -5.15 3.73
CA THR A 34 -8.73 -4.84 2.31
C THR A 34 -9.45 -3.51 2.16
N GLN A 35 -9.17 -2.82 1.05
CA GLN A 35 -9.89 -1.62 0.63
C GLN A 35 -10.57 -1.88 -0.71
N ASP A 36 -11.58 -1.10 -1.10
CA ASP A 36 -12.49 -1.45 -2.20
C ASP A 36 -11.83 -1.54 -3.59
N ALA A 37 -10.77 -0.78 -3.85
CA ALA A 37 -10.03 -0.84 -5.11
C ALA A 37 -9.13 -2.07 -5.26
N THR A 38 -8.80 -2.81 -4.20
CA THR A 38 -8.04 -4.08 -4.27
C THR A 38 -8.83 -5.29 -3.74
N GLY A 39 -9.78 -5.03 -2.85
CA GLY A 39 -10.60 -6.02 -2.18
C GLY A 39 -11.47 -6.81 -3.15
N THR A 40 -12.04 -6.18 -4.18
CA THR A 40 -12.89 -6.90 -5.15
C THR A 40 -12.16 -8.07 -5.79
N MET A 41 -10.92 -7.87 -6.24
CA MET A 41 -10.09 -8.93 -6.80
C MET A 41 -9.62 -9.93 -5.72
N ALA A 42 -9.20 -9.44 -4.55
CA ALA A 42 -8.79 -10.31 -3.44
C ALA A 42 -9.91 -11.27 -3.01
N TYR A 43 -11.16 -10.80 -3.00
CA TYR A 43 -12.30 -11.65 -2.66
C TYR A 43 -12.69 -12.62 -3.77
N LEU A 44 -12.57 -12.25 -5.05
CA LEU A 44 -12.73 -13.22 -6.14
C LEU A 44 -11.71 -14.37 -6.01
N GLN A 45 -10.48 -14.05 -5.63
CA GLN A 45 -9.43 -15.04 -5.35
C GLN A 45 -9.76 -15.86 -4.09
N PHE A 46 -10.21 -15.23 -3.01
CA PHE A 46 -10.63 -15.93 -1.79
C PHE A 46 -11.78 -16.91 -2.04
N GLU A 47 -12.80 -16.50 -2.80
CA GLU A 47 -13.89 -17.38 -3.23
C GLU A 47 -13.39 -18.59 -4.02
N ALA A 48 -12.41 -18.38 -4.91
CA ALA A 48 -11.83 -19.43 -5.73
C ALA A 48 -11.00 -20.45 -4.93
N ILE A 49 -10.43 -20.06 -3.77
CA ILE A 49 -9.81 -20.99 -2.81
C ILE A 49 -10.86 -21.99 -2.28
N GLY A 50 -12.12 -21.56 -2.15
CA GLY A 50 -13.25 -22.45 -1.88
C GLY A 50 -13.47 -22.81 -0.40
N ILE A 51 -12.97 -22.00 0.54
CA ILE A 51 -13.28 -22.18 1.96
C ILE A 51 -14.56 -21.44 2.38
N PRO A 52 -15.29 -21.92 3.40
CA PRO A 52 -16.59 -21.38 3.75
C PRO A 52 -16.55 -20.07 4.54
N ARG A 53 -15.41 -19.73 5.16
CA ARG A 53 -15.24 -18.57 6.06
C ARG A 53 -13.75 -18.23 6.20
N VAL A 54 -13.42 -16.96 6.45
CA VAL A 54 -12.06 -16.54 6.82
C VAL A 54 -11.58 -17.26 8.10
N ARG A 55 -10.27 -17.52 8.20
CA ARG A 55 -9.61 -18.24 9.31
C ARG A 55 -8.69 -17.37 10.17
N THR A 56 -8.45 -16.13 9.76
CA THR A 56 -7.78 -15.08 10.53
C THR A 56 -8.63 -14.67 11.74
N GLU A 57 -8.00 -14.11 12.78
CA GLU A 57 -8.70 -13.66 13.99
C GLU A 57 -9.64 -12.48 13.68
N LEU A 58 -9.22 -11.60 12.76
CA LEU A 58 -10.01 -10.49 12.25
C LEU A 58 -9.72 -10.23 10.78
N SER A 59 -10.77 -10.06 9.99
CA SER A 59 -10.67 -9.55 8.62
C SER A 59 -11.65 -8.41 8.40
N VAL A 60 -11.17 -7.30 7.83
CA VAL A 60 -12.00 -6.12 7.59
C VAL A 60 -11.94 -5.69 6.12
N SER A 61 -13.09 -5.43 5.53
CA SER A 61 -13.26 -4.83 4.21
C SER A 61 -13.67 -3.37 4.36
N TYR A 62 -12.86 -2.47 3.83
CA TYR A 62 -13.12 -1.03 3.84
C TYR A 62 -13.55 -0.52 2.46
N VAL A 63 -14.38 0.53 2.46
CA VAL A 63 -14.74 1.27 1.25
C VAL A 63 -14.34 2.73 1.42
N ASP A 64 -13.21 3.10 0.81
CA ASP A 64 -12.55 4.39 1.01
C ASP A 64 -11.78 4.90 -0.22
N HIS A 65 -11.62 4.10 -1.28
CA HIS A 65 -10.90 4.49 -2.50
C HIS A 65 -11.87 4.94 -3.60
N ASN A 66 -12.88 4.12 -3.95
CA ASN A 66 -13.78 4.38 -5.07
C ASN A 66 -15.11 5.02 -4.63
N THR A 67 -15.04 6.10 -3.84
CA THR A 67 -16.23 6.80 -3.34
C THR A 67 -16.73 7.91 -4.28
N LEU A 68 -15.90 8.34 -5.24
CA LEU A 68 -16.36 9.19 -6.34
C LEU A 68 -17.15 8.35 -7.35
N GLN A 69 -18.47 8.32 -7.20
CA GLN A 69 -19.36 7.52 -8.03
C GLN A 69 -19.79 8.30 -9.28
N THR A 70 -19.26 7.92 -10.44
CA THR A 70 -19.63 8.51 -11.74
C THR A 70 -20.48 7.57 -12.59
N ASP A 71 -20.56 6.28 -12.23
CA ASP A 71 -21.36 5.25 -12.88
C ASP A 71 -21.75 4.13 -11.89
N PHE A 72 -22.28 3.02 -12.40
CA PHE A 72 -22.74 1.88 -11.58
C PHE A 72 -21.62 0.99 -11.02
N LYS A 73 -20.39 1.06 -11.55
CA LYS A 73 -19.33 0.06 -11.26
C LYS A 73 -18.94 0.10 -9.79
N ASN A 74 -18.64 1.28 -9.26
CA ASN A 74 -18.22 1.43 -7.86
C ASN A 74 -19.34 1.06 -6.87
N PRO A 75 -20.59 1.55 -7.02
CA PRO A 75 -21.70 1.08 -6.18
C PRO A 75 -21.91 -0.45 -6.21
N ASP A 76 -21.78 -1.08 -7.38
CA ASP A 76 -21.92 -2.54 -7.50
C ASP A 76 -20.77 -3.30 -6.83
N ASP A 77 -19.53 -2.83 -6.97
CA ASP A 77 -18.38 -3.35 -6.25
C ASP A 77 -18.60 -3.25 -4.72
N HIS A 78 -19.13 -2.12 -4.23
CA HIS A 78 -19.43 -1.95 -2.80
C HIS A 78 -20.49 -2.94 -2.30
N ARG A 79 -21.53 -3.23 -3.11
CA ARG A 79 -22.53 -4.25 -2.78
C ARG A 79 -21.95 -5.66 -2.78
N TYR A 80 -21.04 -5.96 -3.70
CA TYR A 80 -20.31 -7.22 -3.71
C TYR A 80 -19.50 -7.39 -2.42
N LEU A 81 -18.65 -6.42 -2.08
CA LEU A 81 -17.84 -6.43 -0.86
C LEU A 81 -18.69 -6.60 0.41
N GLN A 82 -19.82 -5.89 0.50
CA GLN A 82 -20.74 -6.03 1.62
C GLN A 82 -21.34 -7.45 1.71
N SER A 83 -21.76 -8.03 0.57
CA SER A 83 -22.32 -9.39 0.55
C SER A 83 -21.28 -10.46 0.88
N ILE A 84 -20.05 -10.28 0.40
CA ILE A 84 -18.89 -11.13 0.70
C ILE A 84 -18.57 -11.10 2.19
N ALA A 85 -18.50 -9.91 2.78
CA ALA A 85 -18.20 -9.76 4.19
C ALA A 85 -19.22 -10.49 5.07
N LYS A 86 -20.52 -10.35 4.75
CA LYS A 86 -21.59 -11.11 5.41
C LYS A 86 -21.44 -12.62 5.22
N ARG A 87 -21.11 -13.08 4.01
CA ARG A 87 -21.03 -14.50 3.64
C ARG A 87 -19.84 -15.22 4.27
N TYR A 88 -18.69 -14.55 4.35
CA TYR A 88 -17.41 -15.17 4.69
C TYR A 88 -16.83 -14.74 6.03
N GLY A 89 -17.57 -13.94 6.82
CA GLY A 89 -17.21 -13.68 8.21
C GLY A 89 -16.32 -12.47 8.43
N LEU A 90 -16.43 -11.43 7.60
CA LEU A 90 -15.64 -10.22 7.71
C LEU A 90 -16.45 -9.05 8.28
N GLU A 91 -15.73 -8.15 8.93
CA GLU A 91 -16.23 -6.81 9.21
C GLU A 91 -16.28 -5.98 7.93
N PHE A 92 -17.34 -5.20 7.73
CA PHE A 92 -17.47 -4.32 6.58
C PHE A 92 -17.66 -2.87 6.99
N SER A 93 -16.72 -2.01 6.61
CA SER A 93 -16.85 -0.56 6.75
C SER A 93 -17.48 0.03 5.50
N ARG A 94 -18.66 0.64 5.67
CA ARG A 94 -19.42 1.26 4.58
C ARG A 94 -18.70 2.49 3.99
N PRO A 95 -19.03 2.87 2.72
CA PRO A 95 -18.52 4.09 2.11
C PRO A 95 -18.79 5.33 3.00
N GLY A 96 -17.81 6.23 3.08
CA GLY A 96 -17.91 7.48 3.85
C GLY A 96 -17.67 7.35 5.36
N ASN A 97 -17.34 6.14 5.86
CA ASN A 97 -17.00 5.93 7.28
C ASN A 97 -15.61 6.49 7.62
N GLY A 98 -14.64 6.32 6.73
CA GLY A 98 -13.24 6.67 6.96
C GLY A 98 -12.29 5.81 6.15
N ILE A 99 -11.02 6.21 6.18
CA ILE A 99 -9.91 5.57 5.49
C ILE A 99 -9.49 4.32 6.26
N CYS A 100 -9.22 3.22 5.55
CA CYS A 100 -8.94 1.90 6.09
C CYS A 100 -7.92 1.93 7.23
N HIS A 101 -6.77 2.59 7.05
CA HIS A 101 -5.71 2.64 8.06
C HIS A 101 -6.10 3.40 9.32
N GLN A 102 -6.81 4.52 9.17
CA GLN A 102 -7.29 5.34 10.30
C GLN A 102 -8.32 4.55 11.10
N LEU A 103 -9.33 4.00 10.43
CA LEU A 103 -10.36 3.18 11.05
C LEU A 103 -9.78 1.91 11.68
N HIS A 104 -8.79 1.29 11.05
CA HIS A 104 -8.12 0.11 11.61
C HIS A 104 -7.36 0.48 12.88
N LEU A 105 -6.59 1.57 12.88
CA LEU A 105 -5.89 2.04 14.07
C LEU A 105 -6.86 2.36 15.22
N GLU A 106 -7.94 3.10 14.94
CA GLU A 106 -8.96 3.49 15.92
C GLU A 106 -9.70 2.27 16.51
N ARG A 107 -10.08 1.29 15.69
CA ARG A 107 -11.08 0.27 16.08
C ARG A 107 -10.58 -1.18 16.13
N PHE A 108 -9.46 -1.52 15.50
CA PHE A 108 -9.07 -2.94 15.31
C PHE A 108 -7.61 -3.29 15.57
N ALA A 109 -6.67 -2.39 15.34
CA ALA A 109 -5.24 -2.64 15.51
C ALA A 109 -4.92 -2.93 16.98
N CYS A 110 -4.09 -3.95 17.23
CA CYS A 110 -3.71 -4.36 18.59
C CYS A 110 -2.19 -4.51 18.69
N PRO A 111 -1.58 -4.07 19.81
CA PRO A 111 -0.17 -4.31 20.06
C PRO A 111 0.20 -5.80 19.99
N GLY A 112 1.36 -6.10 19.40
CA GLY A 112 1.90 -7.45 19.32
C GLY A 112 1.26 -8.36 18.27
N LYS A 113 0.23 -7.90 17.55
CA LYS A 113 -0.42 -8.65 16.48
C LYS A 113 0.25 -8.46 15.13
N THR A 114 0.15 -9.47 14.28
CA THR A 114 0.51 -9.39 12.87
C THR A 114 -0.69 -8.98 12.02
N LEU A 115 -0.45 -8.06 11.08
CA LEU A 115 -1.46 -7.56 10.15
C LEU A 115 -0.89 -7.57 8.74
N ILE A 116 -1.64 -8.09 7.76
CA ILE A 116 -1.36 -7.81 6.35
C ILE A 116 -2.56 -7.15 5.67
N GLY A 117 -2.29 -6.17 4.81
CA GLY A 117 -3.34 -5.45 4.10
C GLY A 117 -3.09 -5.36 2.61
N SER A 118 -4.15 -5.35 1.81
CA SER A 118 -4.04 -5.16 0.35
C SER A 118 -3.83 -3.69 -0.02
N ASP A 119 -2.99 -3.01 0.76
CA ASP A 119 -2.63 -1.61 0.66
C ASP A 119 -1.22 -1.39 1.25
N SER A 120 -0.42 -0.51 0.64
CA SER A 120 0.97 -0.31 1.05
C SER A 120 1.15 0.42 2.38
N HIS A 121 0.14 1.16 2.84
CA HIS A 121 0.21 2.00 4.04
C HIS A 121 -0.34 1.30 5.29
N THR A 122 -0.61 0.00 5.21
CA THR A 122 -0.90 -0.88 6.36
C THR A 122 0.09 -0.74 7.53
N PRO A 123 1.39 -0.45 7.33
CA PRO A 123 2.33 -0.10 8.41
C PRO A 123 1.89 1.04 9.34
N THR A 124 0.83 1.80 9.04
CA THR A 124 0.18 2.74 9.98
C THR A 124 -0.11 2.10 11.35
N ALA A 125 -0.54 0.84 11.38
CA ALA A 125 -0.80 0.11 12.63
C ALA A 125 0.48 -0.15 13.47
N GLY A 126 1.67 0.03 12.89
CA GLY A 126 2.93 0.01 13.62
C GLY A 126 3.02 1.06 14.73
N GLY A 127 2.28 2.16 14.63
CA GLY A 127 2.24 3.21 15.66
C GLY A 127 1.67 2.75 17.01
N ILE A 128 0.87 1.67 17.02
CA ILE A 128 0.33 1.03 18.24
C ILE A 128 1.13 -0.22 18.65
N GLY A 129 2.20 -0.56 17.91
CA GLY A 129 3.01 -1.75 18.16
C GLY A 129 2.51 -3.03 17.49
N ALA A 130 1.75 -2.93 16.39
CA ALA A 130 1.44 -4.07 15.53
C ALA A 130 2.53 -4.27 14.47
N PHE A 131 2.79 -5.51 14.07
CA PHE A 131 3.67 -5.82 12.95
C PHE A 131 2.85 -5.89 11.65
N ALA A 132 2.74 -4.76 10.97
CA ALA A 132 1.75 -4.53 9.92
C ALA A 132 2.40 -4.33 8.54
N ILE A 133 2.03 -5.12 7.53
CA ILE A 133 2.70 -5.15 6.22
C ILE A 133 1.69 -4.93 5.08
N GLY A 134 2.07 -4.16 4.06
CA GLY A 134 1.32 -4.10 2.81
C GLY A 134 1.66 -5.27 1.89
N ALA A 135 0.64 -5.95 1.35
CA ALA A 135 0.75 -7.14 0.51
C ALA A 135 -0.16 -7.07 -0.74
N GLY A 136 0.00 -8.00 -1.67
CA GLY A 136 -0.91 -8.16 -2.83
C GLY A 136 -2.28 -8.70 -2.41
N GLY A 137 -3.30 -8.54 -3.27
CA GLY A 137 -4.65 -9.03 -3.00
C GLY A 137 -4.68 -10.54 -2.79
N LEU A 138 -3.92 -11.28 -3.61
CA LEU A 138 -3.81 -12.73 -3.49
C LEU A 138 -3.18 -13.16 -2.18
N ASP A 139 -2.13 -12.49 -1.71
CA ASP A 139 -1.50 -12.82 -0.43
C ASP A 139 -2.46 -12.62 0.74
N VAL A 140 -3.26 -11.55 0.70
CA VAL A 140 -4.31 -11.31 1.70
C VAL A 140 -5.39 -12.38 1.63
N ALA A 141 -5.84 -12.78 0.44
CA ALA A 141 -6.79 -13.87 0.26
C ALA A 141 -6.26 -15.20 0.83
N VAL A 142 -4.99 -15.50 0.60
CA VAL A 142 -4.31 -16.70 1.10
C VAL A 142 -4.16 -16.67 2.62
N ALA A 143 -3.83 -15.51 3.21
CA ALA A 143 -3.78 -15.36 4.67
C ALA A 143 -5.17 -15.48 5.31
N MET A 144 -6.20 -14.87 4.71
CA MET A 144 -7.60 -15.07 5.13
C MET A 144 -7.99 -16.56 5.08
N ALA A 145 -7.36 -17.36 4.19
CA ALA A 145 -7.55 -18.79 4.13
C ALA A 145 -6.77 -19.61 5.18
N GLY A 146 -6.04 -18.94 6.08
CA GLY A 146 -5.29 -19.54 7.18
C GLY A 146 -3.89 -20.03 6.78
N MET A 147 -3.44 -19.73 5.57
CA MET A 147 -2.07 -20.03 5.16
C MET A 147 -1.11 -18.95 5.69
N PRO A 148 0.13 -19.31 6.06
CA PRO A 148 1.09 -18.33 6.53
C PRO A 148 1.60 -17.42 5.41
N TYR A 149 1.98 -16.21 5.78
CA TYR A 149 2.59 -15.23 4.88
C TYR A 149 4.11 -15.30 4.95
N ARG A 150 4.77 -15.44 3.80
CA ARG A 150 6.22 -15.62 3.72
C ARG A 150 6.92 -14.29 3.49
N ILE A 151 7.94 -14.01 4.31
CA ILE A 151 8.82 -12.85 4.16
C ILE A 151 10.27 -13.30 4.28
N LYS A 152 11.19 -12.49 3.75
CA LYS A 152 12.60 -12.59 4.15
C LYS A 152 12.75 -12.01 5.56
N TYR A 153 13.45 -12.72 6.44
CA TYR A 153 13.72 -12.25 7.79
C TYR A 153 14.48 -10.91 7.70
N PRO A 154 13.90 -9.82 8.23
CA PRO A 154 14.42 -8.49 8.00
C PRO A 154 15.64 -8.21 8.89
N LYS A 155 16.47 -7.25 8.48
CA LYS A 155 17.33 -6.53 9.43
C LYS A 155 16.51 -5.53 10.23
N ILE A 156 16.89 -5.23 11.46
CA ILE A 156 16.22 -4.24 12.31
C ILE A 156 17.09 -2.98 12.41
N VAL A 157 16.56 -1.86 11.92
CA VAL A 157 17.17 -0.54 12.07
C VAL A 157 16.54 0.14 13.28
N GLY A 158 17.35 0.39 14.31
CA GLY A 158 16.93 1.16 15.48
C GLY A 158 16.96 2.66 15.16
N ILE A 159 15.83 3.34 15.29
CA ILE A 159 15.73 4.80 15.19
C ILE A 159 15.51 5.35 16.59
N LYS A 160 16.60 5.83 17.19
CA LYS A 160 16.62 6.35 18.55
C LYS A 160 16.20 7.82 18.56
N LEU A 161 15.01 8.09 19.09
CA LEU A 161 14.46 9.42 19.25
C LEU A 161 14.81 9.99 20.62
N THR A 162 15.37 11.20 20.65
CA THR A 162 15.65 11.97 21.87
C THR A 162 15.02 13.36 21.79
N GLY A 163 14.94 14.07 22.92
CA GLY A 163 14.35 15.41 22.96
C GLY A 163 12.83 15.39 22.76
N LYS A 164 12.28 16.55 22.36
CA LYS A 164 10.86 16.76 22.05
C LYS A 164 10.75 17.67 20.82
N LEU A 165 9.76 17.42 19.97
CA LEU A 165 9.46 18.28 18.83
C LEU A 165 9.15 19.72 19.29
N PRO A 166 9.78 20.74 18.67
CA PRO A 166 9.42 22.13 18.94
C PRO A 166 8.06 22.47 18.31
N ASP A 167 7.54 23.63 18.70
CA ASP A 167 6.35 24.20 18.07
C ASP A 167 6.53 24.31 16.56
N TRP A 168 5.42 24.21 15.82
CA TRP A 168 5.36 24.20 14.35
C TRP A 168 6.02 23.00 13.64
N VAL A 169 6.59 22.05 14.38
CA VAL A 169 7.16 20.81 13.86
C VAL A 169 6.32 19.64 14.32
N SER A 170 6.04 18.69 13.43
CA SER A 170 5.19 17.53 13.74
C SER A 170 5.83 16.20 13.39
N ALA A 171 5.14 15.11 13.71
CA ALA A 171 5.59 13.76 13.43
C ALA A 171 5.85 13.51 11.93
N LYS A 172 5.22 14.31 11.06
CA LYS A 172 5.50 14.32 9.62
C LYS A 172 6.94 14.73 9.33
N ASP A 173 7.47 15.73 10.01
CA ASP A 173 8.84 16.19 9.83
C ASP A 173 9.86 15.12 10.30
N VAL A 174 9.53 14.32 11.32
CA VAL A 174 10.38 13.21 11.78
C VAL A 174 10.59 12.18 10.67
N ILE A 175 9.51 11.72 10.02
CA ILE A 175 9.63 10.72 8.95
C ILE A 175 10.21 11.31 7.66
N LEU A 176 9.97 12.59 7.38
CA LEU A 176 10.67 13.30 6.31
C LEU A 176 12.18 13.40 6.59
N GLU A 177 12.60 13.63 7.83
CA GLU A 177 14.01 13.63 8.22
C GLU A 177 14.65 12.24 8.07
N VAL A 178 13.92 11.17 8.44
CA VAL A 178 14.38 9.79 8.18
C VAL A 178 14.52 9.55 6.67
N LEU A 179 13.53 9.92 5.87
CA LEU A 179 13.57 9.84 4.40
C LEU A 179 14.74 10.66 3.82
N ARG A 180 15.04 11.85 4.37
CA ARG A 180 16.18 12.66 3.96
C ARG A 180 17.52 11.95 4.17
N ARG A 181 17.63 11.13 5.23
CA ARG A 181 18.86 10.42 5.60
C ARG A 181 19.07 9.13 4.83
N ILE A 182 18.00 8.36 4.58
CA ILE A 182 18.11 7.01 4.01
C ILE A 182 17.49 6.85 2.62
N ASP A 183 16.78 7.87 2.13
CA ASP A 183 16.09 7.90 0.84
C ASP A 183 15.07 6.75 0.66
N VAL A 184 14.42 6.68 -0.51
CA VAL A 184 13.32 5.75 -0.82
C VAL A 184 13.72 4.28 -0.94
N LYS A 185 15.02 3.97 -0.83
CA LYS A 185 15.56 2.60 -0.87
C LYS A 185 16.29 2.19 0.41
N GLY A 186 16.46 3.09 1.37
CA GLY A 186 17.26 2.82 2.57
C GLY A 186 16.68 1.78 3.52
N GLY A 187 15.36 1.56 3.46
CA GLY A 187 14.63 0.57 4.26
C GLY A 187 14.47 -0.80 3.59
N VAL A 188 14.89 -1.00 2.33
CA VAL A 188 14.63 -2.27 1.62
C VAL A 188 15.23 -3.47 2.36
N GLY A 189 14.38 -4.46 2.68
CA GLY A 189 14.78 -5.65 3.44
C GLY A 189 14.96 -5.42 4.94
N LYS A 190 14.51 -4.27 5.45
CA LYS A 190 14.64 -3.86 6.84
C LYS A 190 13.29 -3.54 7.48
N VAL A 191 13.27 -3.56 8.81
CA VAL A 191 12.20 -3.00 9.64
C VAL A 191 12.77 -1.79 10.37
N LEU A 192 12.02 -0.69 10.39
CA LEU A 192 12.38 0.49 11.17
C LEU A 192 11.70 0.41 12.54
N GLU A 193 12.49 0.27 13.59
CA GLU A 193 12.00 0.21 14.97
C GLU A 193 12.36 1.51 15.70
N TYR A 194 11.35 2.19 16.23
CA TYR A 194 11.53 3.48 16.91
C TYR A 194 11.62 3.28 18.42
N PHE A 195 12.65 3.84 19.05
CA PHE A 195 12.88 3.71 20.49
C PHE A 195 13.54 4.96 21.08
N GLY A 196 13.85 4.95 22.38
CA GLY A 196 14.50 6.06 23.08
C GLY A 196 13.52 6.99 23.81
N PRO A 197 14.03 7.97 24.59
CA PRO A 197 13.18 8.78 25.47
C PRO A 197 12.20 9.68 24.72
N GLY A 198 12.50 10.09 23.49
CA GLY A 198 11.66 10.99 22.68
C GLY A 198 10.34 10.36 22.25
N ILE A 199 10.22 9.02 22.20
CA ILE A 199 8.96 8.36 21.82
C ILE A 199 7.82 8.66 22.80
N LYS A 200 8.15 8.98 24.05
CA LYS A 200 7.19 9.33 25.12
C LYS A 200 6.53 10.68 24.89
N THR A 201 7.03 11.48 23.95
CA THR A 201 6.44 12.78 23.59
C THR A 201 5.56 12.70 22.36
N LEU A 202 5.33 11.50 21.81
CA LEU A 202 4.57 11.27 20.59
C LEU A 202 3.35 10.39 20.92
N SER A 203 2.16 10.90 20.60
CA SER A 203 0.90 10.15 20.69
C SER A 203 0.83 9.02 19.66
N VAL A 204 -0.08 8.06 19.85
CA VAL A 204 -0.27 6.96 18.87
C VAL A 204 -0.57 7.46 17.45
N PRO A 205 -1.44 8.46 17.22
CA PRO A 205 -1.63 9.02 15.88
C PRO A 205 -0.35 9.61 15.26
N GLU A 206 0.48 10.29 16.06
CA GLU A 206 1.78 10.81 15.60
C GLU A 206 2.76 9.69 15.24
N ARG A 207 2.83 8.63 16.07
CA ARG A 207 3.61 7.42 15.77
C ARG A 207 3.11 6.76 14.48
N ALA A 208 1.80 6.72 14.28
CA ALA A 208 1.17 6.16 13.09
C ALA A 208 1.48 6.98 11.82
N THR A 209 1.58 8.30 11.89
CA THR A 209 2.11 9.13 10.78
C THR A 209 3.52 8.69 10.38
N ILE A 210 4.39 8.45 11.38
CA ILE A 210 5.78 8.04 11.16
C ILE A 210 5.82 6.63 10.54
N THR A 211 5.09 5.66 11.09
CA THR A 211 5.11 4.29 10.57
C THR A 211 4.40 4.15 9.22
N ASN A 212 3.37 4.97 8.95
CA ASN A 212 2.72 5.07 7.64
C ASN A 212 3.74 5.41 6.54
N MET A 213 4.47 6.51 6.72
CA MET A 213 5.48 6.95 5.73
C MET A 213 6.80 6.18 5.81
N GLY A 214 6.99 5.33 6.82
CA GLY A 214 8.06 4.33 6.83
C GLY A 214 8.04 3.45 5.56
N THR A 215 6.85 3.19 5.00
CA THR A 215 6.68 2.51 3.71
C THR A 215 7.47 3.18 2.58
N GLU A 216 7.52 4.51 2.53
CA GLU A 216 8.20 5.24 1.45
C GLU A 216 9.72 5.07 1.45
N THR A 217 10.32 4.58 2.53
CA THR A 217 11.75 4.20 2.60
C THR A 217 12.05 2.84 1.95
N GLY A 218 11.00 2.10 1.58
CA GLY A 218 11.07 0.71 1.11
C GLY A 218 11.12 -0.34 2.22
N ALA A 219 10.95 0.07 3.49
CA ALA A 219 10.89 -0.83 4.63
C ALA A 219 9.75 -1.85 4.52
N THR A 220 10.00 -3.07 5.03
CA THR A 220 8.96 -4.11 5.15
C THR A 220 7.81 -3.61 6.02
N THR A 221 8.16 -2.97 7.14
CA THR A 221 7.25 -2.24 8.02
C THR A 221 8.03 -1.32 8.94
N SER A 222 7.32 -0.57 9.77
CA SER A 222 7.85 0.29 10.83
C SER A 222 7.05 0.05 12.11
N VAL A 223 7.67 0.09 13.28
CA VAL A 223 7.01 -0.24 14.54
C VAL A 223 7.50 0.62 15.70
N PHE A 224 6.56 1.03 16.57
CA PHE A 224 6.82 1.60 17.89
C PHE A 224 6.52 0.56 18.98
N PRO A 225 7.11 0.69 20.18
CA PRO A 225 6.68 -0.10 21.33
C PRO A 225 5.24 0.19 21.75
N SER A 226 4.67 -0.73 22.53
CA SER A 226 3.41 -0.53 23.23
C SER A 226 3.67 -0.13 24.67
N ASP A 227 3.69 1.17 24.90
CA ASP A 227 3.99 1.81 26.19
C ASP A 227 2.73 2.45 26.80
N GLN A 228 2.91 3.40 27.72
CA GLN A 228 1.80 4.11 28.37
C GLN A 228 1.01 5.02 27.43
N GLU A 229 1.62 5.58 26.37
CA GLU A 229 0.89 6.35 25.37
C GLU A 229 -0.03 5.44 24.56
N THR A 230 0.46 4.24 24.23
CA THR A 230 -0.36 3.20 23.59
C THR A 230 -1.53 2.79 24.48
N LYS A 231 -1.28 2.58 25.78
CA LYS A 231 -2.33 2.28 26.76
C LYS A 231 -3.38 3.38 26.82
N ALA A 232 -2.97 4.64 26.97
CA ALA A 232 -3.86 5.78 27.09
C ALA A 232 -4.73 5.95 25.84
N PHE A 233 -4.15 5.78 24.64
CA PHE A 233 -4.92 5.81 23.39
C PHE A 233 -5.96 4.69 23.33
N MET A 234 -5.59 3.46 23.70
CA MET A 234 -6.52 2.33 23.71
C MET A 234 -7.65 2.51 24.73
N GLU A 235 -7.35 3.04 25.93
CA GLU A 235 -8.36 3.38 26.92
C GLU A 235 -9.31 4.48 26.42
N ALA A 236 -8.78 5.53 25.79
CA ALA A 236 -9.58 6.59 25.19
C ALA A 236 -10.49 6.09 24.04
N GLN A 237 -10.12 4.99 23.38
CA GLN A 237 -10.91 4.32 22.34
C GLN A 237 -11.86 3.23 22.89
N GLU A 238 -11.98 3.10 24.22
CA GLU A 238 -12.75 2.06 24.92
C GLU A 238 -12.27 0.62 24.62
N ARG A 239 -10.95 0.47 24.42
CA ARG A 239 -10.27 -0.79 24.06
C ARG A 239 -9.09 -1.13 24.97
N GLY A 240 -9.04 -0.53 26.17
CA GLY A 240 -7.94 -0.71 27.13
C GLY A 240 -7.64 -2.16 27.51
N GLU A 241 -8.64 -3.05 27.48
CA GLU A 241 -8.46 -4.49 27.78
C GLU A 241 -7.62 -5.23 26.73
N GLN A 242 -7.47 -4.68 25.53
CA GLN A 242 -6.67 -5.25 24.46
C GLN A 242 -5.19 -4.80 24.52
N TRP A 243 -4.86 -3.89 25.43
CA TRP A 243 -3.49 -3.38 25.58
C TRP A 243 -2.58 -4.45 26.21
N ILE A 244 -1.41 -4.62 25.63
CA ILE A 244 -0.30 -5.34 26.24
C ILE A 244 0.95 -4.46 26.22
N PRO A 245 1.78 -4.49 27.28
CA PRO A 245 3.08 -3.83 27.24
C PRO A 245 4.00 -4.56 26.26
N LEU A 246 4.71 -3.81 25.42
CA LEU A 246 5.66 -4.37 24.47
C LEU A 246 6.83 -3.41 24.31
N GLU A 247 7.99 -3.79 24.84
CA GLU A 247 9.23 -3.02 24.81
C GLU A 247 10.37 -3.92 24.32
N ALA A 248 11.39 -3.34 23.70
CA ALA A 248 12.64 -4.03 23.41
C ALA A 248 13.34 -4.40 24.73
N ASP A 249 14.10 -5.50 24.76
CA ASP A 249 14.92 -5.78 25.93
C ASP A 249 16.07 -4.78 26.10
N ALA A 250 16.57 -4.63 27.32
CA ALA A 250 17.63 -3.68 27.63
C ALA A 250 18.95 -3.97 26.89
N ASP A 251 19.17 -5.22 26.51
CA ASP A 251 20.31 -5.75 25.74
C ASP A 251 19.95 -6.06 24.28
N ALA A 252 18.82 -5.56 23.77
CA ALA A 252 18.45 -5.74 22.38
C ALA A 252 19.47 -5.05 21.45
N GLU A 253 19.97 -5.79 20.47
CA GLU A 253 20.90 -5.30 19.47
C GLU A 253 20.16 -4.94 18.17
N TYR A 254 20.55 -3.81 17.57
CA TYR A 254 20.03 -3.38 16.27
C TYR A 254 21.11 -3.56 15.21
N ASP A 255 20.75 -4.04 14.01
CA ASP A 255 21.69 -4.21 12.89
C ASP A 255 22.29 -2.86 12.45
N GLU A 256 21.50 -1.79 12.54
CA GLU A 256 21.87 -0.42 12.22
C GLU A 256 21.21 0.54 13.20
N LEU A 257 21.86 1.67 13.49
CA LEU A 257 21.36 2.67 14.42
C LEU A 257 21.33 4.06 13.77
N ILE A 258 20.19 4.74 13.86
CA ILE A 258 20.02 6.14 13.48
C ILE A 258 19.58 6.91 14.72
N GLU A 259 20.36 7.92 15.13
CA GLU A 259 19.99 8.80 16.24
C GLU A 259 19.40 10.11 15.71
N LEU A 260 18.24 10.50 16.25
CA LEU A 260 17.52 11.70 15.83
C LEU A 260 17.05 12.49 17.06
N ASN A 261 17.58 13.70 17.21
CA ASN A 261 17.14 14.64 18.22
C ASN A 261 15.92 15.41 17.72
N LEU A 262 14.75 15.12 18.28
CA LEU A 262 13.48 15.74 17.92
C LEU A 262 13.51 17.27 18.11
N SER A 263 14.31 17.77 19.04
CA SER A 263 14.43 19.21 19.31
C SER A 263 15.24 19.98 18.26
N GLU A 264 15.92 19.28 17.36
CA GLU A 264 16.68 19.86 16.25
C GLU A 264 15.96 19.73 14.91
N VAL A 265 14.83 19.00 14.87
CA VAL A 265 14.02 18.89 13.66
C VAL A 265 13.32 20.23 13.41
N GLU A 266 13.32 20.67 12.17
CA GLU A 266 12.59 21.85 11.69
C GLU A 266 11.53 21.45 10.65
N PRO A 267 10.64 22.36 10.21
CA PRO A 267 9.63 22.04 9.18
C PRO A 267 10.30 21.61 7.86
N LEU A 268 9.89 20.45 7.34
CA LEU A 268 10.43 19.84 6.13
C LEU A 268 9.38 19.70 5.02
N ALA A 269 9.86 19.65 3.78
CA ALA A 269 9.07 19.33 2.61
C ALA A 269 9.77 18.29 1.72
N ALA A 270 9.03 17.28 1.27
CA ALA A 270 9.48 16.43 0.16
C ALA A 270 9.09 17.07 -1.18
N LEU A 271 10.09 17.28 -2.03
CA LEU A 271 9.96 17.89 -3.36
C LEU A 271 9.51 16.85 -4.41
N PRO A 272 8.85 17.29 -5.49
CA PRO A 272 8.54 16.41 -6.61
C PRO A 272 9.80 15.84 -7.28
N HIS A 273 9.77 14.64 -7.85
CA HIS A 273 8.69 13.64 -7.83
C HIS A 273 9.06 12.44 -6.94
N SER A 274 9.71 12.69 -5.79
CA SER A 274 10.15 11.64 -4.88
C SER A 274 9.93 12.02 -3.41
N PRO A 275 9.36 11.14 -2.57
CA PRO A 275 9.21 11.40 -1.14
C PRO A 275 10.56 11.48 -0.41
N GLY A 276 11.64 10.92 -0.98
CA GLY A 276 13.00 11.01 -0.43
C GLY A 276 13.73 12.32 -0.75
N LYS A 277 13.22 13.15 -1.66
CA LYS A 277 13.84 14.43 -2.03
C LYS A 277 13.43 15.51 -1.04
N VAL A 278 13.99 15.50 0.16
CA VAL A 278 13.53 16.35 1.27
C VAL A 278 14.44 17.57 1.48
N LYS A 279 13.84 18.74 1.74
CA LYS A 279 14.53 19.97 2.15
C LYS A 279 13.80 20.69 3.30
N PRO A 280 14.50 21.51 4.09
CA PRO A 280 13.87 22.49 4.98
C PRO A 280 12.93 23.41 4.21
N VAL A 281 11.76 23.70 4.77
CA VAL A 281 10.79 24.63 4.16
C VAL A 281 11.40 26.03 4.03
N SER A 282 12.20 26.44 5.01
CA SER A 282 12.94 27.72 5.03
C SER A 282 13.83 27.94 3.80
N GLU A 283 14.35 26.88 3.17
CA GLU A 283 15.19 26.98 1.96
C GLU A 283 14.40 27.16 0.66
N ILE A 284 13.13 26.79 0.65
CA ILE A 284 12.30 26.73 -0.56
C ILE A 284 10.99 27.53 -0.45
N ALA A 285 10.83 28.32 0.60
CA ALA A 285 9.66 29.17 0.80
C ALA A 285 9.48 30.21 -0.32
N GLY A 286 8.25 30.69 -0.50
CA GLY A 286 7.89 31.72 -1.48
C GLY A 286 7.48 31.21 -2.86
N MET A 287 7.43 29.90 -3.07
CA MET A 287 6.92 29.30 -4.32
C MET A 287 5.40 29.51 -4.44
N ASP A 288 4.92 29.92 -5.61
CA ASP A 288 3.47 30.09 -5.87
C ASP A 288 2.74 28.75 -5.80
N VAL A 289 1.64 28.69 -5.04
CA VAL A 289 0.87 27.46 -4.81
C VAL A 289 -0.55 27.65 -5.31
N GLN A 290 -1.09 26.65 -6.00
CA GLN A 290 -2.46 26.68 -6.55
C GLN A 290 -3.40 25.68 -5.87
N GLN A 291 -2.87 24.73 -5.11
CA GLN A 291 -3.67 23.79 -4.34
C GLN A 291 -3.01 23.43 -3.00
N VAL A 292 -3.81 23.41 -1.93
CA VAL A 292 -3.46 22.82 -0.65
C VAL A 292 -4.46 21.70 -0.33
N ALA A 293 -3.97 20.50 -0.02
CA ALA A 293 -4.80 19.38 0.42
C ALA A 293 -4.31 18.80 1.75
N ILE A 294 -5.11 18.97 2.80
CA ILE A 294 -4.83 18.51 4.16
C ILE A 294 -5.67 17.27 4.45
N GLY A 295 -5.07 16.24 5.05
CA GLY A 295 -5.75 15.02 5.45
C GLY A 295 -5.06 13.74 4.96
N SER A 296 -5.87 12.79 4.45
CA SER A 296 -5.49 11.39 4.11
C SER A 296 -5.07 10.56 5.33
N CYS A 297 -4.87 9.25 5.16
CA CYS A 297 -4.46 8.36 6.26
C CYS A 297 -3.17 8.77 6.99
N THR A 298 -2.30 9.58 6.37
CA THR A 298 -1.03 9.99 6.99
C THR A 298 -1.18 11.09 8.03
N ASN A 299 -2.00 12.11 7.76
CA ASN A 299 -2.14 13.30 8.60
C ASN A 299 -3.59 13.81 8.61
N SER A 300 -4.52 12.97 9.08
CA SER A 300 -5.93 13.31 9.27
C SER A 300 -6.46 12.88 10.63
N SER A 301 -5.57 12.67 11.60
CA SER A 301 -5.97 12.43 12.98
C SER A 301 -6.70 13.65 13.54
N LEU A 302 -7.39 13.46 14.68
CA LEU A 302 -8.04 14.57 15.35
C LEU A 302 -7.05 15.70 15.70
N ARG A 303 -5.83 15.36 16.15
CA ARG A 303 -4.77 16.33 16.41
C ARG A 303 -4.43 17.14 15.15
N ASP A 304 -4.16 16.47 14.04
CA ASP A 304 -3.75 17.11 12.78
C ASP A 304 -4.80 18.11 12.29
N LEU A 305 -6.07 17.70 12.29
CA LEU A 305 -7.15 18.57 11.81
C LEU A 305 -7.51 19.67 12.80
N LYS A 306 -7.36 19.45 14.11
CA LYS A 306 -7.47 20.52 15.11
C LYS A 306 -6.39 21.58 14.92
N ILE A 307 -5.13 21.18 14.70
CA ILE A 307 -4.04 22.12 14.40
C ILE A 307 -4.37 22.92 13.14
N ALA A 308 -4.70 22.27 12.03
CA ALA A 308 -5.06 22.97 10.80
C ALA A 308 -6.24 23.93 11.00
N ALA A 309 -7.29 23.50 11.72
CA ALA A 309 -8.45 24.32 12.03
C ALA A 309 -8.10 25.57 12.84
N ASN A 310 -7.26 25.44 13.86
CA ASN A 310 -6.88 26.57 14.72
C ASN A 310 -5.90 27.53 14.04
N VAL A 311 -4.99 27.04 13.20
CA VAL A 311 -4.15 27.90 12.34
C VAL A 311 -5.02 28.71 11.37
N LEU A 312 -6.03 28.08 10.78
CA LEU A 312 -6.94 28.72 9.81
C LEU A 312 -8.00 29.61 10.47
N ASN A 313 -8.18 29.54 11.79
CA ASN A 313 -9.20 30.31 12.49
C ASN A 313 -8.98 31.82 12.30
N GLY A 314 -10.04 32.54 11.96
CA GLY A 314 -9.98 33.99 11.68
C GLY A 314 -9.32 34.38 10.36
N HIS A 315 -8.83 33.42 9.58
CA HIS A 315 -8.21 33.66 8.28
C HIS A 315 -9.13 33.25 7.13
N THR A 316 -8.80 33.69 5.93
CA THR A 316 -9.42 33.23 4.67
C THR A 316 -8.31 32.70 3.78
N THR A 317 -8.56 31.56 3.14
CA THR A 317 -7.63 30.97 2.17
C THR A 317 -7.31 31.98 1.06
N ALA A 318 -6.05 32.01 0.62
CA ALA A 318 -5.63 32.87 -0.48
C ALA A 318 -6.46 32.61 -1.76
N ASP A 319 -6.79 33.69 -2.49
CA ASP A 319 -7.62 33.63 -3.69
C ASP A 319 -6.94 32.94 -4.89
N SER A 320 -5.61 32.81 -4.83
CA SER A 320 -4.78 32.11 -5.83
C SER A 320 -4.87 30.59 -5.76
N LEU A 321 -5.45 30.00 -4.70
CA LEU A 321 -5.43 28.55 -4.49
C LEU A 321 -6.73 27.95 -3.98
N HIS A 322 -6.84 26.62 -4.15
CA HIS A 322 -7.91 25.83 -3.55
C HIS A 322 -7.42 25.07 -2.32
N LEU A 323 -8.12 25.21 -1.20
CA LEU A 323 -7.91 24.41 0.01
C LEU A 323 -8.96 23.28 0.10
N THR A 324 -8.50 22.04 0.28
CA THR A 324 -9.35 20.88 0.57
C THR A 324 -8.96 20.21 1.89
N ILE A 325 -9.94 19.76 2.66
CA ILE A 325 -9.75 18.96 3.88
C ILE A 325 -10.33 17.56 3.66
N ASN A 326 -9.55 16.53 3.95
CA ASN A 326 -9.91 15.11 3.83
C ASN A 326 -9.82 14.42 5.20
N PRO A 327 -10.91 14.41 5.99
CA PRO A 327 -10.89 13.75 7.29
C PRO A 327 -10.66 12.24 7.19
N GLY A 328 -9.95 11.69 8.17
CA GLY A 328 -9.58 10.28 8.18
C GLY A 328 -10.72 9.35 8.57
N SER A 329 -11.65 9.84 9.40
CA SER A 329 -12.78 9.07 9.91
C SER A 329 -13.93 9.97 10.32
N ARG A 330 -15.13 9.38 10.43
CA ARG A 330 -16.30 10.05 11.01
C ARG A 330 -16.09 10.45 12.47
N GLN A 331 -15.34 9.66 13.24
CA GLN A 331 -14.98 9.98 14.63
C GLN A 331 -14.27 11.34 14.71
N VAL A 332 -13.30 11.60 13.81
CA VAL A 332 -12.60 12.89 13.76
C VAL A 332 -13.56 14.03 13.42
N VAL A 333 -14.44 13.83 12.43
CA VAL A 333 -15.43 14.86 12.05
C VAL A 333 -16.40 15.17 13.19
N GLU A 334 -16.92 14.16 13.88
CA GLU A 334 -17.84 14.34 15.01
C GLU A 334 -17.17 15.17 16.12
N HIS A 335 -15.89 14.92 16.43
CA HIS A 335 -15.15 15.74 17.39
C HIS A 335 -14.95 17.19 16.95
N LEU A 336 -14.60 17.43 15.68
CA LEU A 336 -14.44 18.80 15.17
C LEU A 336 -15.76 19.57 15.19
N ILE A 337 -16.89 18.87 15.01
CA ILE A 337 -18.22 19.47 15.14
C ILE A 337 -18.52 19.81 16.60
N GLU A 338 -18.31 18.88 17.54
CA GLU A 338 -18.58 19.11 18.96
C GLU A 338 -17.71 20.22 19.56
N SER A 339 -16.44 20.33 19.16
CA SER A 339 -15.55 21.40 19.61
C SER A 339 -15.77 22.73 18.90
N GLY A 340 -16.56 22.75 17.82
CA GLY A 340 -16.78 23.92 16.98
C GLY A 340 -15.64 24.23 16.00
N GLU A 341 -14.53 23.50 16.04
CA GLU A 341 -13.35 23.72 15.17
C GLU A 341 -13.64 23.41 13.69
N MET A 342 -14.64 22.58 13.40
CA MET A 342 -15.12 22.34 12.03
C MET A 342 -15.55 23.64 11.34
N ARG A 343 -16.11 24.58 12.12
CA ARG A 343 -16.50 25.90 11.60
C ARG A 343 -15.29 26.70 11.14
N TYR A 344 -14.13 26.57 11.79
CA TYR A 344 -12.93 27.33 11.43
C TYR A 344 -12.47 26.96 10.01
N LEU A 345 -12.46 25.66 9.69
CA LEU A 345 -12.13 25.14 8.36
C LEU A 345 -13.10 25.68 7.29
N ILE A 346 -14.41 25.59 7.55
CA ILE A 346 -15.44 26.06 6.60
C ILE A 346 -15.35 27.59 6.42
N ALA A 347 -15.20 28.34 7.51
CA ALA A 347 -15.11 29.80 7.48
C ALA A 347 -13.85 30.29 6.75
N ALA A 348 -12.76 29.52 6.79
CA ALA A 348 -11.55 29.81 6.02
C ALA A 348 -11.70 29.56 4.51
N GLY A 349 -12.85 29.04 4.06
CA GLY A 349 -13.12 28.74 2.65
C GLY A 349 -12.67 27.35 2.21
N ALA A 350 -12.35 26.45 3.16
CA ALA A 350 -11.93 25.10 2.84
C ALA A 350 -13.08 24.26 2.28
N ARG A 351 -12.80 23.46 1.25
CA ARG A 351 -13.72 22.42 0.76
C ARG A 351 -13.53 21.15 1.57
N ILE A 352 -14.55 20.77 2.32
CA ILE A 352 -14.56 19.52 3.08
C ILE A 352 -14.92 18.39 2.13
N LEU A 353 -14.04 17.41 2.02
CA LEU A 353 -14.24 16.21 1.22
C LEU A 353 -14.76 15.06 2.09
N GLU A 354 -15.24 14.00 1.44
CA GLU A 354 -15.69 12.79 2.10
C GLU A 354 -14.55 12.12 2.90
N ASN A 355 -14.91 11.37 3.95
CA ASN A 355 -14.00 10.59 4.79
C ASN A 355 -13.48 9.36 4.01
N ALA A 356 -12.59 9.62 3.06
CA ALA A 356 -12.10 8.69 2.04
C ALA A 356 -10.70 9.11 1.59
N CYS A 357 -9.99 8.25 0.87
CA CYS A 357 -8.63 8.52 0.38
C CYS A 357 -8.58 9.75 -0.54
N GLY A 358 -9.56 9.87 -1.45
CA GLY A 358 -9.76 11.03 -2.31
C GLY A 358 -8.48 11.50 -3.03
N PRO A 359 -8.04 12.76 -2.85
CA PRO A 359 -6.94 13.34 -3.62
C PRO A 359 -5.59 12.61 -3.43
N CYS A 360 -5.43 11.82 -2.36
CA CYS A 360 -4.23 11.02 -2.10
C CYS A 360 -3.93 10.01 -3.22
N ILE A 361 -4.99 9.48 -3.84
CA ILE A 361 -4.91 8.55 -4.98
C ILE A 361 -5.28 9.24 -6.31
N GLY A 362 -5.37 10.57 -6.32
CA GLY A 362 -5.72 11.36 -7.50
C GLY A 362 -7.22 11.42 -7.81
N MET A 363 -8.10 11.19 -6.83
CA MET A 363 -9.56 11.21 -7.02
C MET A 363 -10.20 12.42 -6.34
N GLY A 364 -11.14 13.08 -7.02
CA GLY A 364 -12.02 14.11 -6.42
C GLY A 364 -11.42 15.51 -6.22
N ALA A 365 -10.09 15.70 -6.23
CA ALA A 365 -9.45 17.02 -6.25
C ALA A 365 -8.07 17.03 -6.93
N ALA A 366 -8.05 16.75 -8.23
CA ALA A 366 -6.83 16.92 -9.04
C ALA A 366 -6.45 18.41 -9.14
N PRO A 367 -5.13 18.75 -9.12
CA PRO A 367 -4.68 20.12 -9.30
C PRO A 367 -4.72 20.54 -10.78
N SER A 368 -4.63 21.84 -11.08
CA SER A 368 -4.48 22.34 -12.45
C SER A 368 -3.17 21.89 -13.10
N SER A 369 -3.07 22.00 -14.43
CA SER A 369 -1.85 21.68 -15.18
C SER A 369 -0.66 22.48 -14.66
N GLN A 370 0.49 21.81 -14.50
CA GLN A 370 1.76 22.39 -14.02
C GLN A 370 1.72 23.00 -12.62
N ALA A 371 0.60 22.86 -11.91
CA ALA A 371 0.40 23.50 -10.61
C ALA A 371 1.30 22.93 -9.53
N ILE A 372 1.76 23.80 -8.63
CA ILE A 372 2.30 23.37 -7.34
C ILE A 372 1.14 23.06 -6.40
N SER A 373 1.14 21.84 -5.88
CA SER A 373 0.19 21.36 -4.88
C SER A 373 0.91 20.93 -3.62
N ILE A 374 0.53 21.55 -2.50
CA ILE A 374 1.04 21.22 -1.16
C ILE A 374 0.08 20.22 -0.51
N ARG A 375 0.60 19.07 -0.07
CA ARG A 375 -0.23 17.99 0.45
C ARG A 375 0.33 17.41 1.75
N THR A 376 -0.54 17.08 2.70
CA THR A 376 -0.13 16.39 3.93
C THR A 376 -0.10 14.88 3.79
N PHE A 377 0.07 14.38 2.57
CA PHE A 377 -0.02 12.96 2.21
C PHE A 377 1.38 12.31 2.21
N ASN A 378 1.52 11.12 1.65
CA ASN A 378 2.74 10.32 1.69
C ASN A 378 3.44 10.10 0.33
N ARG A 379 2.77 10.35 -0.81
CA ARG A 379 3.34 10.11 -2.16
C ARG A 379 3.17 11.27 -3.11
N ASN A 380 4.24 11.59 -3.84
CA ASN A 380 4.32 12.68 -4.82
C ASN A 380 4.97 12.28 -6.17
N PHE A 381 4.90 10.99 -6.52
CA PHE A 381 5.34 10.51 -7.84
C PHE A 381 4.61 11.24 -8.99
N GLU A 382 5.26 11.35 -10.14
CA GLU A 382 4.70 11.97 -11.33
C GLU A 382 3.32 11.37 -11.69
N GLY A 383 2.34 12.23 -11.98
CA GLY A 383 0.96 11.84 -12.30
C GLY A 383 0.12 11.22 -11.17
N ARG A 384 0.67 11.06 -9.95
CA ARG A 384 -0.08 10.52 -8.79
C ARG A 384 -1.34 11.31 -8.43
N SER A 385 -1.35 12.62 -8.68
CA SER A 385 -2.39 13.55 -8.23
C SER A 385 -3.65 13.59 -9.12
N GLY A 386 -3.66 12.83 -10.22
CA GLY A 386 -4.68 12.93 -11.26
C GLY A 386 -4.32 13.89 -12.40
N THR A 387 -3.26 14.68 -12.24
CA THR A 387 -2.72 15.59 -13.27
C THR A 387 -1.24 15.30 -13.49
N LYS A 388 -0.86 14.92 -14.71
CA LYS A 388 0.46 14.35 -15.01
C LYS A 388 1.62 15.29 -14.68
N ASP A 389 1.52 16.55 -15.11
CA ASP A 389 2.58 17.55 -15.03
C ASP A 389 2.57 18.38 -13.73
N ALA A 390 1.65 18.09 -12.80
CA ALA A 390 1.55 18.80 -11.53
C ALA A 390 2.71 18.47 -10.58
N GLN A 391 3.17 19.48 -9.84
CA GLN A 391 4.30 19.42 -8.93
C GLN A 391 3.80 19.25 -7.48
N ILE A 392 3.90 18.04 -6.94
CA ILE A 392 3.36 17.71 -5.61
C ILE A 392 4.45 17.77 -4.53
N PHE A 393 4.24 18.60 -3.51
CA PHE A 393 5.11 18.67 -2.33
C PHE A 393 4.40 18.04 -1.13
N LEU A 394 5.14 17.27 -0.34
CA LEU A 394 4.62 16.62 0.87
C LEU A 394 5.13 17.35 2.09
N VAL A 395 4.22 17.80 2.95
CA VAL A 395 4.54 18.63 4.13
C VAL A 395 3.69 18.24 5.34
N SER A 396 3.93 18.85 6.48
CA SER A 396 3.08 18.75 7.67
C SER A 396 1.78 19.56 7.56
N PRO A 397 0.72 19.24 8.34
CA PRO A 397 -0.49 20.05 8.44
C PRO A 397 -0.21 21.52 8.78
N GLU A 398 0.80 21.77 9.60
CA GLU A 398 1.25 23.11 9.99
C GLU A 398 1.68 23.92 8.76
N VAL A 399 2.63 23.40 7.97
CA VAL A 399 3.13 24.04 6.73
C VAL A 399 2.00 24.22 5.71
N ALA A 400 1.13 23.22 5.57
CA ALA A 400 0.01 23.28 4.63
C ALA A 400 -1.00 24.37 5.01
N ALA A 401 -1.37 24.48 6.28
CA ALA A 401 -2.28 25.52 6.77
C ALA A 401 -1.67 26.92 6.60
N ALA A 402 -0.39 27.10 6.92
CA ALA A 402 0.31 28.37 6.71
C ALA A 402 0.35 28.77 5.22
N THR A 403 0.65 27.81 4.35
CA THR A 403 0.62 28.00 2.89
C THR A 403 -0.77 28.41 2.41
N ALA A 404 -1.83 27.76 2.92
CA ALA A 404 -3.20 28.07 2.52
C ALA A 404 -3.59 29.53 2.83
N ILE A 405 -3.08 30.10 3.92
CA ILE A 405 -3.29 31.50 4.29
C ILE A 405 -2.51 32.44 3.37
N LYS A 406 -1.25 32.10 3.05
CA LYS A 406 -0.33 33.03 2.36
C LYS A 406 -0.36 32.96 0.84
N GLY A 407 -0.86 31.86 0.25
CA GLY A 407 -0.88 31.67 -1.20
C GLY A 407 0.43 31.14 -1.79
N VAL A 408 1.49 31.08 -0.98
CA VAL A 408 2.83 30.60 -1.34
C VAL A 408 3.32 29.59 -0.32
N LEU A 409 4.25 28.71 -0.70
CA LEU A 409 4.88 27.77 0.24
C LEU A 409 5.50 28.56 1.40
N THR A 410 5.02 28.32 2.61
CA THR A 410 5.29 29.16 3.78
C THR A 410 5.84 28.32 4.93
N ASP A 411 6.90 28.82 5.57
CA ASP A 411 7.36 28.27 6.84
C ASP A 411 6.34 28.61 7.94
N PRO A 412 5.75 27.62 8.61
CA PRO A 412 4.68 27.86 9.57
C PRO A 412 5.12 28.72 10.77
N ARG A 413 6.43 28.77 11.07
CA ARG A 413 7.00 29.61 12.14
C ARG A 413 6.78 31.10 11.88
N ASP A 414 6.60 31.50 10.62
CA ASP A 414 6.33 32.89 10.23
C ASP A 414 4.94 33.39 10.68
N LEU A 415 4.06 32.50 11.13
CA LEU A 415 2.75 32.87 11.69
C LEU A 415 2.82 33.32 13.16
N GLY A 416 3.96 33.15 13.82
CA GLY A 416 4.16 33.54 15.22
C GLY A 416 3.79 32.44 16.19
N ASP A 417 2.89 32.72 17.13
CA ASP A 417 2.57 31.81 18.24
C ASP A 417 1.86 30.54 17.76
N TYR A 418 2.30 29.38 18.27
CA TYR A 418 1.68 28.10 17.96
C TYR A 418 0.29 27.99 18.61
N PRO A 419 -0.74 27.55 17.88
CA PRO A 419 -2.08 27.44 18.45
C PRO A 419 -2.15 26.33 19.51
N THR A 420 -2.77 26.64 20.63
CA THR A 420 -3.12 25.64 21.65
C THR A 420 -4.34 24.86 21.20
N ILE A 421 -4.25 23.53 21.24
CA ILE A 421 -5.38 22.63 21.01
C ILE A 421 -5.67 21.77 22.23
N GLU A 422 -6.94 21.46 22.45
CA GLU A 422 -7.38 20.52 23.49
C GLU A 422 -7.77 19.19 22.86
N MET A 423 -7.16 18.11 23.34
CA MET A 423 -7.51 16.74 22.98
C MET A 423 -8.50 16.17 23.99
N PRO A 424 -9.53 15.42 23.54
CA PRO A 424 -10.49 14.83 24.46
C PRO A 424 -9.86 13.67 25.24
N LEU A 425 -10.32 13.46 26.47
CA LEU A 425 -9.90 12.30 27.29
C LEU A 425 -10.44 10.97 26.78
N ARG A 426 -11.55 11.01 26.03
CA ARG A 426 -12.19 9.86 25.38
C ARG A 426 -12.65 10.24 23.99
N PHE A 427 -12.53 9.32 23.05
CA PHE A 427 -13.02 9.53 21.70
C PHE A 427 -14.51 9.19 21.59
N ILE A 428 -15.23 9.91 20.71
CA ILE A 428 -16.61 9.60 20.35
C ILE A 428 -16.59 8.29 19.56
N ILE A 429 -17.20 7.25 20.12
CA ILE A 429 -17.30 5.94 19.47
C ILE A 429 -18.65 5.82 18.77
N ASN A 430 -18.62 5.74 17.44
CA ASN A 430 -19.80 5.53 16.61
C ASN A 430 -19.55 4.47 15.55
N ASP A 431 -19.81 3.21 15.89
CA ASP A 431 -19.56 2.08 15.02
C ASP A 431 -20.73 1.78 14.05
N ASN A 432 -21.70 2.70 13.88
CA ASN A 432 -22.93 2.45 13.10
C ASN A 432 -22.73 2.20 11.59
N MET A 433 -21.54 2.49 11.08
CA MET A 433 -21.13 2.22 9.69
C MET A 433 -20.33 0.94 9.53
N PHE A 434 -20.02 0.24 10.61
CA PHE A 434 -19.52 -1.13 10.56
C PHE A 434 -20.69 -2.10 10.52
N ILE A 435 -20.66 -3.00 9.54
CA ILE A 435 -21.57 -4.13 9.46
C ILE A 435 -20.81 -5.35 9.93
N ARG A 436 -21.25 -5.88 11.08
CA ARG A 436 -20.74 -7.13 11.65
C ARG A 436 -21.11 -8.31 10.75
N PRO A 437 -20.23 -9.32 10.62
CA PRO A 437 -20.54 -10.52 9.85
C PRO A 437 -21.68 -11.32 10.49
N LEU A 438 -22.37 -12.12 9.67
CA LEU A 438 -23.34 -13.07 10.20
C LEU A 438 -22.65 -14.25 10.92
N PRO A 439 -23.33 -14.87 11.89
CA PRO A 439 -22.94 -16.15 12.46
C PRO A 439 -22.72 -17.22 11.37
N PRO A 440 -21.83 -18.20 11.58
CA PRO A 440 -21.50 -19.21 10.56
C PRO A 440 -22.72 -19.96 9.98
N ASP A 441 -23.69 -20.30 10.82
CA ASP A 441 -24.93 -21.01 10.49
C ASP A 441 -25.88 -20.19 9.60
N GLU A 442 -25.92 -18.87 9.77
CA GLU A 442 -26.73 -17.98 8.92
C GLU A 442 -25.99 -17.54 7.66
N SER A 443 -24.67 -17.39 7.75
CA SER A 443 -23.85 -16.83 6.66
C SER A 443 -23.91 -17.68 5.39
N ALA A 444 -24.06 -19.01 5.49
CA ALA A 444 -24.01 -19.93 4.37
C ALA A 444 -25.04 -19.62 3.25
N GLY A 445 -26.21 -19.12 3.63
CA GLY A 445 -27.32 -18.78 2.71
C GLY A 445 -27.25 -17.38 2.10
N VAL A 446 -26.25 -16.56 2.46
CA VAL A 446 -26.11 -15.20 1.92
C VAL A 446 -25.78 -15.26 0.43
N ALA A 447 -26.66 -14.69 -0.40
CA ALA A 447 -26.40 -14.52 -1.82
C ALA A 447 -25.32 -13.46 -2.05
N ILE A 448 -24.29 -13.83 -2.81
CA ILE A 448 -23.21 -12.92 -3.21
C ILE A 448 -23.68 -12.10 -4.40
N ILE A 449 -23.71 -10.78 -4.23
CA ILE A 449 -24.24 -9.83 -5.22
C ILE A 449 -23.09 -9.42 -6.13
N ARG A 450 -23.26 -9.55 -7.45
CA ARG A 450 -22.26 -9.12 -8.44
C ARG A 450 -22.88 -8.17 -9.45
N GLY A 451 -22.24 -7.03 -9.67
CA GLY A 451 -22.54 -6.17 -10.81
C GLY A 451 -22.01 -6.75 -12.12
N PRO A 452 -22.44 -6.23 -13.28
CA PRO A 452 -22.02 -6.75 -14.58
C PRO A 452 -20.52 -6.53 -14.87
N ASN A 453 -19.87 -5.62 -14.13
CA ASN A 453 -18.44 -5.37 -14.20
C ASN A 453 -17.60 -6.40 -13.44
N ILE A 454 -18.17 -7.14 -12.49
CA ILE A 454 -17.44 -8.16 -11.73
C ILE A 454 -17.45 -9.45 -12.53
N LYS A 455 -16.29 -9.88 -13.02
CA LYS A 455 -16.15 -11.09 -13.83
C LYS A 455 -15.46 -12.22 -13.04
N PRO A 456 -15.73 -13.48 -13.36
CA PRO A 456 -14.96 -14.60 -12.84
C PRO A 456 -13.46 -14.46 -13.15
N LEU A 457 -12.63 -15.09 -12.32
CA LEU A 457 -11.21 -15.21 -12.60
C LEU A 457 -10.95 -16.06 -13.85
N PRO A 458 -9.82 -15.85 -14.55
CA PRO A 458 -9.38 -16.77 -15.58
C PRO A 458 -9.08 -18.17 -15.02
N ASP A 459 -9.01 -19.15 -15.92
CA ASP A 459 -8.52 -20.49 -15.58
C ASP A 459 -7.00 -20.47 -15.33
N PHE A 460 -6.60 -21.19 -14.28
CA PHE A 460 -5.20 -21.37 -13.90
C PHE A 460 -4.84 -22.85 -14.07
N THR A 461 -4.43 -23.22 -15.28
CA THR A 461 -4.08 -24.60 -15.61
C THR A 461 -2.62 -24.92 -15.22
N PRO A 462 -2.33 -26.16 -14.79
CA PRO A 462 -0.96 -26.62 -14.57
C PRO A 462 -0.08 -26.39 -15.79
N LEU A 463 1.17 -25.99 -15.55
CA LEU A 463 2.11 -25.72 -16.64
C LEU A 463 2.65 -27.02 -17.24
N PRO A 464 2.66 -27.16 -18.59
CA PRO A 464 3.32 -28.29 -19.25
C PRO A 464 4.84 -28.21 -19.04
N ASP A 465 5.56 -29.27 -19.44
CA ASP A 465 7.04 -29.29 -19.36
C ASP A 465 7.71 -28.47 -20.46
N THR A 466 6.98 -28.18 -21.53
CA THR A 466 7.42 -27.36 -22.66
C THR A 466 6.39 -26.27 -22.96
N LEU A 467 6.85 -25.03 -23.08
CA LEU A 467 6.05 -23.88 -23.51
C LEU A 467 6.38 -23.56 -24.97
N GLU A 468 5.35 -23.41 -25.81
CA GLU A 468 5.50 -23.05 -27.21
C GLU A 468 4.66 -21.81 -27.53
N GLY A 469 5.09 -20.96 -28.46
CA GLY A 469 4.36 -19.76 -28.85
C GLY A 469 5.23 -18.73 -29.55
N GLU A 470 4.63 -17.61 -29.92
CA GLU A 470 5.31 -16.50 -30.60
C GLU A 470 5.79 -15.43 -29.62
N VAL A 471 6.82 -14.69 -29.98
CA VAL A 471 7.19 -13.45 -29.30
C VAL A 471 6.17 -12.37 -29.62
N LEU A 472 5.36 -12.00 -28.63
CA LEU A 472 4.26 -11.06 -28.79
C LEU A 472 4.70 -9.60 -28.60
N LEU A 473 5.75 -9.39 -27.81
CA LEU A 473 6.26 -8.06 -27.47
C LEU A 473 7.75 -8.15 -27.15
N LYS A 474 8.51 -7.16 -27.60
CA LYS A 474 9.89 -6.90 -27.20
C LYS A 474 9.99 -5.49 -26.64
N VAL A 475 10.49 -5.34 -25.43
CA VAL A 475 10.59 -4.04 -24.73
C VAL A 475 12.00 -3.75 -24.26
N GLU A 476 12.32 -2.47 -24.12
CA GLU A 476 13.59 -1.96 -23.62
C GLU A 476 13.75 -2.18 -22.09
N ASP A 477 14.80 -1.60 -21.52
CA ASP A 477 15.03 -1.57 -20.08
C ASP A 477 13.97 -0.74 -19.33
N ASN A 478 13.85 -0.96 -18.03
CA ASN A 478 13.11 -0.10 -17.10
C ASN A 478 11.60 0.01 -17.33
N ILE A 479 10.99 -1.00 -17.97
CA ILE A 479 9.53 -1.11 -18.07
C ILE A 479 8.91 -1.17 -16.68
N THR A 480 7.90 -0.33 -16.45
CA THR A 480 7.25 -0.18 -15.14
C THR A 480 5.91 -0.92 -15.14
N THR A 481 5.33 -1.16 -13.98
CA THR A 481 3.96 -1.69 -13.92
C THR A 481 2.92 -0.72 -14.48
N ASP A 482 3.20 0.59 -14.60
CA ASP A 482 2.34 1.55 -15.32
C ASP A 482 2.45 1.39 -16.83
N HIS A 483 3.64 1.05 -17.33
CA HIS A 483 3.84 0.70 -18.74
C HIS A 483 3.12 -0.62 -19.09
N ILE A 484 3.16 -1.62 -18.19
CA ILE A 484 2.47 -2.90 -18.38
C ILE A 484 0.95 -2.75 -18.25
N MET A 485 0.49 -2.10 -17.17
CA MET A 485 -0.92 -1.94 -16.84
C MET A 485 -1.18 -0.55 -16.26
N PRO A 486 -1.64 0.41 -17.08
CA PRO A 486 -1.84 1.78 -16.63
C PRO A 486 -2.93 1.87 -15.54
N ALA A 487 -2.85 2.91 -14.71
CA ALA A 487 -3.84 3.20 -13.67
C ALA A 487 -4.70 4.43 -14.04
N GLY A 488 -5.29 5.07 -13.04
CA GLY A 488 -6.09 6.27 -13.17
C GLY A 488 -7.60 6.01 -13.18
N ALA A 489 -8.38 7.08 -13.12
CA ALA A 489 -9.83 7.03 -12.96
C ALA A 489 -10.55 6.26 -14.08
N ARG A 490 -9.93 6.11 -15.27
CA ARG A 490 -10.47 5.33 -16.39
C ARG A 490 -10.35 3.81 -16.17
N ILE A 491 -9.26 3.36 -15.56
CA ILE A 491 -8.88 1.93 -15.51
C ILE A 491 -9.11 1.32 -14.13
N LEU A 492 -8.95 2.09 -13.05
CA LEU A 492 -9.21 1.62 -11.68
C LEU A 492 -10.61 0.98 -11.50
N PRO A 493 -11.69 1.51 -12.09
CA PRO A 493 -13.01 0.88 -12.00
C PRO A 493 -13.13 -0.48 -12.71
N LEU A 494 -12.14 -0.92 -13.49
CA LEU A 494 -12.15 -2.18 -14.23
C LEU A 494 -11.40 -3.31 -13.52
N ARG A 495 -10.88 -3.10 -12.31
CA ARG A 495 -10.01 -4.07 -11.61
C ARG A 495 -10.65 -5.42 -11.31
N SER A 496 -11.98 -5.49 -11.22
CA SER A 496 -12.76 -6.73 -11.07
C SER A 496 -13.18 -7.35 -12.41
N ASN A 497 -12.80 -6.74 -13.53
CA ASN A 497 -13.15 -7.12 -14.89
C ASN A 497 -11.89 -7.43 -15.72
N ILE A 498 -11.28 -8.58 -15.47
CA ILE A 498 -10.04 -8.97 -16.17
C ILE A 498 -10.16 -8.91 -17.70
N PRO A 499 -11.26 -9.36 -18.33
CA PRO A 499 -11.46 -9.20 -19.77
C PRO A 499 -11.37 -7.75 -20.25
N GLU A 500 -12.05 -6.81 -19.59
CA GLU A 500 -12.05 -5.40 -20.00
C GLU A 500 -10.75 -4.69 -19.67
N ILE A 501 -10.17 -4.93 -18.49
CA ILE A 501 -8.91 -4.28 -18.09
C ILE A 501 -7.75 -4.77 -18.96
N SER A 502 -7.79 -6.02 -19.46
CA SER A 502 -6.74 -6.60 -20.29
C SER A 502 -6.52 -5.85 -21.62
N LYS A 503 -7.55 -5.13 -22.11
CA LYS A 503 -7.47 -4.31 -23.32
C LYS A 503 -6.51 -3.12 -23.20
N TYR A 504 -6.07 -2.79 -21.97
CA TYR A 504 -5.13 -1.71 -21.70
C TYR A 504 -3.71 -2.20 -21.43
N VAL A 505 -3.47 -3.52 -21.46
CA VAL A 505 -2.13 -4.08 -21.25
C VAL A 505 -1.19 -3.54 -22.33
N PHE A 506 -0.10 -2.91 -21.91
CA PHE A 506 0.89 -2.25 -22.79
C PHE A 506 0.34 -1.16 -23.71
N GLU A 507 -0.84 -0.57 -23.45
CA GLU A 507 -1.42 0.48 -24.32
C GLU A 507 -0.46 1.67 -24.56
N ALA A 508 0.40 1.98 -23.58
CA ALA A 508 1.38 3.06 -23.69
C ALA A 508 2.62 2.71 -24.54
N ILE A 509 2.87 1.42 -24.82
CA ILE A 509 4.04 0.92 -25.55
C ILE A 509 3.61 0.38 -26.92
N ASP A 510 2.64 -0.53 -26.93
CA ASP A 510 2.11 -1.18 -28.12
C ASP A 510 0.59 -1.40 -27.95
N PRO A 511 -0.24 -0.48 -28.44
CA PRO A 511 -1.70 -0.57 -28.34
C PRO A 511 -2.30 -1.84 -28.98
N GLU A 512 -1.60 -2.47 -29.92
CA GLU A 512 -2.07 -3.67 -30.62
C GLU A 512 -1.73 -4.97 -29.86
N PHE A 513 -0.94 -4.87 -28.78
CA PHE A 513 -0.52 -6.04 -27.99
C PHE A 513 -1.70 -6.91 -27.51
N PRO A 514 -2.78 -6.36 -26.90
CA PRO A 514 -3.88 -7.19 -26.40
C PRO A 514 -4.57 -7.98 -27.51
N THR A 515 -4.80 -7.35 -28.67
CA THR A 515 -5.40 -7.99 -29.85
C THR A 515 -4.50 -9.11 -30.36
N ARG A 516 -3.21 -8.81 -30.57
CA ARG A 516 -2.21 -9.78 -31.03
C ARG A 516 -2.10 -10.99 -30.10
N ALA A 517 -2.05 -10.75 -28.79
CA ALA A 517 -1.95 -11.80 -27.79
C ALA A 517 -3.14 -12.77 -27.85
N LEU A 518 -4.36 -12.24 -28.01
CA LEU A 518 -5.56 -13.06 -28.14
C LEU A 518 -5.58 -13.86 -29.46
N GLU A 519 -5.20 -13.24 -30.59
CA GLU A 519 -5.16 -13.88 -31.92
C GLU A 519 -4.13 -15.01 -31.98
N CYS A 520 -2.96 -14.83 -31.36
CA CYS A 520 -1.90 -15.86 -31.29
C CYS A 520 -2.18 -16.94 -30.23
N GLY A 521 -3.23 -16.80 -29.41
CA GLY A 521 -3.50 -17.72 -28.29
C GLY A 521 -2.43 -17.64 -27.19
N GLY A 522 -1.86 -16.46 -26.98
CA GLY A 522 -0.80 -16.22 -26.03
C GLY A 522 0.62 -16.40 -26.60
N GLY A 523 1.63 -16.23 -25.75
CA GLY A 523 3.03 -16.26 -26.19
C GLY A 523 4.02 -15.70 -25.17
N PHE A 524 5.12 -15.15 -25.68
CA PHE A 524 6.26 -14.69 -24.89
C PHE A 524 6.43 -13.18 -24.92
N ILE A 525 6.90 -12.61 -23.82
CA ILE A 525 7.37 -11.23 -23.77
C ILE A 525 8.89 -11.25 -23.57
N ILE A 526 9.60 -10.50 -24.39
CA ILE A 526 11.05 -10.30 -24.28
C ILE A 526 11.32 -8.90 -23.73
N GLY A 527 12.21 -8.74 -22.76
CA GLY A 527 12.46 -7.43 -22.14
C GLY A 527 13.90 -7.19 -21.70
N GLY A 528 14.22 -5.91 -21.47
CA GLY A 528 15.52 -5.47 -20.99
C GLY A 528 15.75 -5.69 -19.49
N GLU A 529 16.52 -4.81 -18.88
CA GLU A 529 16.80 -4.80 -17.45
C GLU A 529 15.63 -4.24 -16.62
N ASN A 530 15.54 -4.65 -15.36
CA ASN A 530 14.64 -4.09 -14.35
C ASN A 530 13.15 -4.07 -14.78
N TYR A 531 12.72 -5.15 -15.45
CA TYR A 531 11.36 -5.28 -15.96
C TYR A 531 10.34 -5.39 -14.82
N GLY A 532 9.26 -4.60 -14.92
CA GLY A 532 8.15 -4.59 -13.98
C GLY A 532 8.38 -3.73 -12.73
N GLN A 533 9.23 -2.70 -12.81
CA GLN A 533 9.48 -1.81 -11.67
C GLN A 533 8.26 -0.96 -11.28
N GLY A 534 8.23 -0.47 -10.04
CA GLY A 534 7.18 0.44 -9.56
C GLY A 534 6.11 -0.24 -8.73
N SER A 535 4.84 0.15 -8.91
CA SER A 535 3.73 -0.22 -8.02
C SER A 535 3.47 -1.73 -7.96
N SER A 536 3.08 -2.24 -6.79
CA SER A 536 2.81 -3.66 -6.50
C SER A 536 1.52 -4.23 -7.14
N ARG A 537 0.99 -3.62 -8.20
CA ARG A 537 -0.29 -4.02 -8.81
C ARG A 537 -0.20 -5.43 -9.39
N GLU A 538 -1.02 -6.34 -8.88
CA GLU A 538 -1.13 -7.71 -9.36
C GLU A 538 -1.72 -7.81 -10.77
N HIS A 539 -2.55 -6.84 -11.20
CA HIS A 539 -3.11 -6.75 -12.55
C HIS A 539 -2.05 -6.69 -13.65
N ALA A 540 -0.85 -6.19 -13.34
CA ALA A 540 0.27 -6.20 -14.27
C ALA A 540 0.79 -7.62 -14.60
N ALA A 541 0.39 -8.64 -13.84
CA ALA A 541 0.65 -10.05 -14.16
C ALA A 541 -0.65 -10.80 -14.51
N LEU A 542 -1.73 -10.57 -13.76
CA LEU A 542 -3.02 -11.23 -13.98
C LEU A 542 -3.66 -10.90 -15.34
N ALA A 543 -3.57 -9.64 -15.81
CA ALA A 543 -4.13 -9.27 -17.11
C ALA A 543 -3.30 -9.82 -18.28
N PRO A 544 -1.94 -9.78 -18.28
CA PRO A 544 -1.15 -10.54 -19.24
C PRO A 544 -1.42 -12.04 -19.22
N LYS A 545 -1.64 -12.63 -18.03
CA LYS A 545 -2.02 -14.05 -17.91
C LYS A 545 -3.32 -14.34 -18.64
N TYR A 546 -4.32 -13.47 -18.50
CA TYR A 546 -5.60 -13.58 -19.23
C TYR A 546 -5.41 -13.52 -20.75
N LEU A 547 -4.49 -12.69 -21.23
CA LEU A 547 -4.12 -12.60 -22.65
C LEU A 547 -3.27 -13.80 -23.14
N GLY A 548 -3.02 -14.79 -22.29
CA GLY A 548 -2.29 -16.01 -22.66
C GLY A 548 -0.77 -15.89 -22.58
N VAL A 549 -0.21 -14.85 -21.95
CA VAL A 549 1.25 -14.76 -21.75
C VAL A 549 1.73 -15.97 -20.93
N LYS A 550 2.69 -16.70 -21.49
CA LYS A 550 3.19 -17.98 -20.95
C LYS A 550 4.45 -17.77 -20.12
N ALA A 551 5.39 -16.99 -20.65
CA ALA A 551 6.61 -16.63 -19.96
C ALA A 551 7.06 -15.21 -20.33
N VAL A 552 7.79 -14.60 -19.41
CA VAL A 552 8.47 -13.31 -19.59
C VAL A 552 9.96 -13.59 -19.49
N ILE A 553 10.73 -13.21 -20.52
CA ILE A 553 12.15 -13.53 -20.65
C ILE A 553 12.93 -12.22 -20.76
N VAL A 554 13.72 -11.91 -19.75
CA VAL A 554 14.30 -10.57 -19.60
C VAL A 554 15.76 -10.60 -19.18
N LYS A 555 16.45 -9.45 -19.21
CA LYS A 555 17.80 -9.36 -18.62
C LYS A 555 17.73 -9.39 -17.09
N SER A 556 16.75 -8.70 -16.49
CA SER A 556 16.51 -8.75 -15.05
C SER A 556 15.10 -8.29 -14.67
N PHE A 557 14.60 -8.75 -13.50
CA PHE A 557 13.27 -8.40 -12.99
C PHE A 557 13.32 -7.46 -11.78
N ALA A 558 12.28 -6.63 -11.63
CA ALA A 558 11.93 -6.04 -10.35
C ALA A 558 11.29 -7.07 -9.41
N ARG A 559 11.72 -7.10 -8.14
CA ARG A 559 11.37 -8.13 -7.14
C ARG A 559 9.87 -8.41 -7.00
N ILE A 560 9.04 -7.37 -6.85
CA ILE A 560 7.60 -7.54 -6.59
C ILE A 560 6.89 -8.08 -7.82
N HIS A 561 7.27 -7.61 -9.00
CA HIS A 561 6.63 -8.08 -10.23
C HIS A 561 6.98 -9.54 -10.53
N LEU A 562 8.22 -9.97 -10.27
CA LEU A 562 8.61 -11.39 -10.34
C LEU A 562 7.69 -12.27 -9.48
N ALA A 563 7.41 -11.88 -8.24
CA ALA A 563 6.48 -12.61 -7.36
C ALA A 563 5.06 -12.66 -7.93
N ASN A 564 4.58 -11.57 -8.54
CA ASN A 564 3.28 -11.54 -9.19
C ASN A 564 3.21 -12.46 -10.43
N LEU A 565 4.27 -12.57 -11.22
CA LEU A 565 4.32 -13.52 -12.34
C LEU A 565 4.17 -14.97 -11.84
N ILE A 566 4.92 -15.34 -10.79
CA ILE A 566 4.83 -16.64 -10.12
C ILE A 566 3.41 -16.90 -9.62
N ASN A 567 2.82 -15.92 -8.93
CA ASN A 567 1.48 -15.99 -8.35
C ASN A 567 0.40 -16.37 -9.37
N PHE A 568 0.51 -15.90 -10.62
CA PHE A 568 -0.48 -16.15 -11.68
C PHE A 568 -0.01 -17.15 -12.74
N GLY A 569 1.09 -17.87 -12.50
CA GLY A 569 1.54 -18.92 -13.42
C GLY A 569 2.07 -18.39 -14.75
N ILE A 570 2.76 -17.25 -14.74
CA ILE A 570 3.62 -16.79 -15.85
C ILE A 570 5.05 -17.11 -15.46
N VAL A 571 5.79 -17.84 -16.29
CA VAL A 571 7.16 -18.26 -15.96
C VAL A 571 8.12 -17.08 -16.13
N PRO A 572 8.80 -16.60 -15.07
CA PRO A 572 9.81 -15.57 -15.19
C PRO A 572 11.17 -16.21 -15.48
N LEU A 573 11.78 -15.87 -16.61
CA LEU A 573 13.09 -16.38 -17.02
C LEU A 573 14.04 -15.20 -17.29
N THR A 574 15.32 -15.43 -17.06
CA THR A 574 16.38 -14.46 -17.34
C THR A 574 17.38 -15.03 -18.34
N PHE A 575 17.86 -14.18 -19.25
CA PHE A 575 18.96 -14.57 -20.15
C PHE A 575 20.22 -14.89 -19.35
N LYS A 576 20.90 -15.99 -19.70
CA LYS A 576 22.21 -16.30 -19.10
C LYS A 576 23.31 -15.40 -19.67
N ASP A 577 23.24 -15.13 -20.97
CA ASP A 577 23.97 -14.04 -21.62
C ASP A 577 22.99 -12.92 -22.01
N PRO A 578 23.04 -11.73 -21.37
CA PRO A 578 22.18 -10.61 -21.72
C PRO A 578 22.24 -10.17 -23.19
N ALA A 579 23.29 -10.51 -23.94
CA ALA A 579 23.40 -10.21 -25.37
C ALA A 579 22.42 -11.03 -26.23
N ASP A 580 21.95 -12.19 -25.74
CA ASP A 580 20.97 -13.02 -26.45
C ASP A 580 19.63 -12.30 -26.66
N TYR A 581 19.33 -11.30 -25.82
CA TYR A 581 18.19 -10.39 -26.00
C TYR A 581 18.14 -9.78 -27.41
N ASP A 582 19.28 -9.44 -27.99
CA ASP A 582 19.35 -8.77 -29.30
C ASP A 582 19.05 -9.74 -30.46
N SER A 583 19.18 -11.05 -30.24
CA SER A 583 18.96 -12.07 -31.27
C SER A 583 17.49 -12.51 -31.46
N ILE A 584 16.58 -12.09 -30.57
CA ILE A 584 15.15 -12.47 -30.61
C ILE A 584 14.31 -11.30 -31.12
N ASP A 585 13.45 -11.53 -32.11
CA ASP A 585 12.54 -10.53 -32.67
C ASP A 585 11.06 -10.84 -32.38
N ILE A 586 10.22 -9.81 -32.46
CA ILE A 586 8.75 -9.99 -32.42
C ILE A 586 8.33 -10.91 -33.57
N GLY A 587 7.47 -11.90 -33.28
CA GLY A 587 7.02 -12.93 -34.23
C GLY A 587 7.90 -14.17 -34.30
N ASP A 588 9.05 -14.21 -33.63
CA ASP A 588 9.85 -15.43 -33.53
C ASP A 588 9.06 -16.54 -32.80
N LYS A 589 9.14 -17.77 -33.32
CA LYS A 589 8.51 -18.96 -32.72
C LYS A 589 9.47 -19.61 -31.75
N LEU A 590 9.08 -19.64 -30.48
CA LEU A 590 9.91 -20.13 -29.39
C LEU A 590 9.34 -21.42 -28.81
N GLU A 591 10.24 -22.34 -28.49
CA GLU A 591 9.99 -23.54 -27.70
C GLU A 591 10.90 -23.48 -26.47
N VAL A 592 10.33 -23.49 -25.27
CA VAL A 592 11.04 -23.33 -24.00
C VAL A 592 10.78 -24.56 -23.13
N VAL A 593 11.81 -25.36 -22.90
CA VAL A 593 11.72 -26.60 -22.11
C VAL A 593 11.98 -26.26 -20.65
N ILE A 594 10.91 -26.14 -19.87
CA ILE A 594 10.95 -25.70 -18.46
C ILE A 594 11.08 -26.86 -17.46
N GLY A 595 10.68 -28.07 -17.84
CA GLY A 595 10.72 -29.25 -16.96
C GLY A 595 10.03 -29.00 -15.61
N ASP A 596 10.76 -29.25 -14.51
CA ASP A 596 10.33 -28.99 -13.13
C ASP A 596 10.84 -27.65 -12.56
N LEU A 597 11.49 -26.80 -13.38
CA LEU A 597 12.05 -25.50 -13.01
C LEU A 597 13.06 -25.57 -11.84
N ARG A 598 13.87 -26.64 -11.80
CA ARG A 598 14.98 -26.77 -10.83
C ARG A 598 16.36 -26.46 -11.41
N ASP A 599 16.51 -26.58 -12.73
CA ASP A 599 17.75 -26.37 -13.46
C ASP A 599 17.60 -25.26 -14.50
N ASP A 600 18.73 -24.84 -15.10
CA ASP A 600 18.74 -23.92 -16.24
C ASP A 600 17.81 -24.42 -17.38
N VAL A 601 17.16 -23.46 -18.03
CA VAL A 601 16.12 -23.68 -19.04
C VAL A 601 16.70 -23.47 -20.43
N ARG A 602 16.28 -24.27 -21.41
CA ARG A 602 16.68 -24.07 -22.82
C ARG A 602 15.54 -23.49 -23.64
N LEU A 603 15.84 -22.46 -24.41
CA LEU A 603 14.97 -21.87 -25.40
C LEU A 603 15.50 -22.21 -26.80
N LYS A 604 14.66 -22.80 -27.64
CA LYS A 604 14.91 -22.97 -29.07
C LYS A 604 14.08 -21.97 -29.85
N ASN A 605 14.75 -21.07 -30.58
CA ASN A 605 14.11 -20.18 -31.53
C ASN A 605 13.98 -20.92 -32.86
N GLN A 606 12.78 -21.43 -33.13
CA GLN A 606 12.49 -22.24 -34.31
C GLN A 606 12.53 -21.42 -35.61
N THR A 607 12.30 -20.10 -35.54
CA THR A 607 12.37 -19.21 -36.71
C THR A 607 13.81 -19.04 -37.21
N LYS A 608 14.76 -18.96 -36.27
CA LYS A 608 16.18 -18.67 -36.58
C LYS A 608 17.11 -19.86 -36.41
N ASP A 609 16.57 -21.01 -36.00
CA ASP A 609 17.32 -22.24 -35.67
C ASP A 609 18.48 -22.00 -34.69
N THR A 610 18.21 -21.23 -33.63
CA THR A 610 19.17 -20.92 -32.57
C THR A 610 18.71 -21.48 -31.22
N VAL A 611 19.67 -21.74 -30.33
CA VAL A 611 19.43 -22.22 -28.97
C VAL A 611 20.06 -21.23 -27.99
N ILE A 612 19.28 -20.79 -27.02
CA ILE A 612 19.66 -19.82 -26.00
C ILE A 612 19.51 -20.47 -24.63
N GLU A 613 20.50 -20.26 -23.76
CA GLU A 613 20.43 -20.68 -22.36
C GLU A 613 19.75 -19.61 -21.52
N LEU A 614 18.75 -20.04 -20.75
CA LEU A 614 18.03 -19.21 -19.80
C LEU A 614 18.26 -19.74 -18.39
N THR A 615 18.15 -18.85 -17.41
CA THR A 615 18.24 -19.19 -15.98
C THR A 615 17.11 -18.50 -15.21
N HIS A 616 17.01 -18.79 -13.91
CA HIS A 616 16.02 -18.17 -13.03
C HIS A 616 16.44 -18.18 -11.56
N SER A 617 15.85 -17.32 -10.75
CA SER A 617 16.07 -17.26 -9.29
C SER A 617 14.96 -17.94 -8.48
N LEU A 618 14.19 -18.84 -9.09
CA LEU A 618 13.05 -19.51 -8.44
C LEU A 618 13.53 -20.43 -7.31
N SER A 619 12.86 -20.38 -6.17
CA SER A 619 12.99 -21.39 -5.14
C SER A 619 12.26 -22.68 -5.51
N GLN A 620 12.49 -23.76 -4.77
CA GLN A 620 11.71 -25.00 -4.93
C GLN A 620 10.20 -24.74 -4.79
N LEU A 621 9.80 -23.88 -3.86
CA LEU A 621 8.40 -23.53 -3.65
C LEU A 621 7.84 -22.74 -4.84
N ASP A 622 8.60 -21.79 -5.39
CA ASP A 622 8.16 -21.02 -6.56
C ASP A 622 7.95 -21.93 -7.77
N ALA A 623 8.86 -22.90 -7.99
CA ALA A 623 8.72 -23.91 -9.03
C ALA A 623 7.46 -24.78 -8.82
N GLU A 624 7.22 -25.25 -7.60
CA GLU A 624 5.99 -26.00 -7.26
C GLU A 624 4.72 -25.17 -7.53
N ILE A 625 4.70 -23.91 -7.11
CA ILE A 625 3.59 -22.97 -7.35
C ILE A 625 3.34 -22.78 -8.84
N LEU A 626 4.39 -22.53 -9.62
CA LEU A 626 4.31 -22.36 -11.07
C LEU A 626 3.75 -23.62 -11.74
N LYS A 627 4.25 -24.81 -11.38
CA LYS A 627 3.80 -26.07 -11.99
C LYS A 627 2.32 -26.37 -11.73
N THR A 628 1.76 -25.94 -10.59
CA THR A 628 0.29 -26.04 -10.34
C THR A 628 -0.53 -25.01 -11.14
N GLY A 629 0.11 -24.10 -11.88
CA GLY A 629 -0.55 -23.04 -12.65
C GLY A 629 -0.65 -21.70 -11.91
N GLY A 630 0.02 -21.58 -10.77
CA GLY A 630 0.03 -20.38 -9.93
C GLY A 630 -0.36 -20.66 -8.48
N LYS A 631 -0.27 -19.61 -7.66
CA LYS A 631 -0.43 -19.71 -6.20
C LYS A 631 -1.86 -20.04 -5.80
N LEU A 632 -2.85 -19.56 -6.54
CA LEU A 632 -4.26 -19.82 -6.24
C LEU A 632 -4.63 -21.32 -6.34
N PRO A 633 -4.35 -22.04 -7.45
CA PRO A 633 -4.48 -23.50 -7.49
C PRO A 633 -3.66 -24.23 -6.41
N TRP A 634 -2.40 -23.82 -6.22
CA TRP A 634 -1.49 -24.45 -5.25
C TRP A 634 -2.02 -24.38 -3.80
N VAL A 635 -2.65 -23.26 -3.43
CA VAL A 635 -3.30 -23.07 -2.13
C VAL A 635 -4.57 -23.92 -2.03
N LYS A 636 -5.40 -23.95 -3.08
CA LYS A 636 -6.65 -24.73 -3.11
C LYS A 636 -6.40 -26.21 -2.83
N GLU A 637 -5.33 -26.78 -3.38
CA GLU A 637 -4.93 -28.18 -3.14
C GLU A 637 -4.50 -28.49 -1.69
N ARG A 638 -4.11 -27.47 -0.92
CA ARG A 638 -3.56 -27.59 0.43
C ARG A 638 -4.55 -27.24 1.53
N VAL A 639 -5.44 -26.28 1.27
CA VAL A 639 -6.42 -25.79 2.25
C VAL A 639 -7.68 -26.68 2.29
N GLY A 640 -7.94 -27.43 1.22
CA GLY A 640 -9.03 -28.41 1.11
C GLY A 640 -8.70 -29.82 1.61
N LYS A 641 -7.46 -30.06 2.06
CA LYS A 641 -7.04 -31.26 2.80
C LYS A 641 -6.97 -30.93 4.28
#